data_AF-A0A9P6F825-F1
#
_entry.id   AF-A0A9P6F825-F1
#
_cell.length_a   1.000
_cell.length_b   1.000
_cell.length_c   1.000
_cell.angle_alpha   90.00
_cell.angle_beta   90.00
_cell.angle_gamma   90.00
#
_symmetry.space_group_name_H-M   'P 1'
#
loop_
_entity.id
_entity.type
_entity.pdbx_description
1 polymer ?
#
loop_
_entity_poly.entity_id
_entity_poly.type
_entity_poly.pdbx_seq_one_letter_code
_entity_poly.pdbx_strand_id
1 'polypeptide(L)'
;MTKGTTRSWSSSLALVAVAVVAILHTTATAAPTAQTQSLYGLVERLLPKAYHTTFDFQIVSESAIPPSSPKNKYDVYRVSNVAATAADASATGHGRPTVLIEGTTLSALGVGLKYYLEQAAQVELTWSGNRFNELPGQPPRVPDLELDSGNVVTTGHVHGSFVPWRYYTNVVTFGYQFAFWDWSRWERELDWMVLNGVNQLPAMVGQEYVLREFFRSLGVKDADFSSFFSGPTYQPWQRMGNMQGSWTYKLTGTGTEADELAYKHRWIDSQWALQQKILARLDGFNITSVLPAFQGFVPRALKNLYPQADIRNSSTWSGFPIQYTNVTYVEPTDPLFAKLSIDYLKLQDKLNNGHRSNLYLLDLYNELIPSCLTEVCLKAISTAVSKTLQTADKDAVWVMQGWFLTAPAWNPARGKAYLEGIQEAGGKSFVYDLASDSVPVWDSYDGFFGSDFGWSVINNYGASQGLFGKLSEITVLPYTAFAQYPNQLRGIGVTAEGINNNEFIYGLTYTFPWVNPDQPALNIPKRLEQFIQRRYGPSGATPKVQQAWKLLSETVWDSRTKKETGSKSYIEKPPALNMTDPGWLGTVFWYNKTTVVHAWDTLVQSGVAERNAPHGRPLPKSYIFDLVDTTREILLATIFPSVHGSLIAAYNRQDIAQIRTAGRQLLEVANDADRLLSSHPLFSFGSWVKEARDSSNLPLPAGSTTPSTFNRNGFQQFLESNARNLVTWWGPEPADLADYGSKQWGGLISSYYVPRWQLFIAQLELAVQQKRDYDPVAFSALVSKHETAWQAQRWGGRNGESWASNGYDSIDVVRQLWVKYAALAAKIAASED
;
A
#
# COMPACT_ATOMS: atom_id res chain seq x y z
N MET A 1 -45.48 -45.36 63.97
CA MET A 1 -46.48 -44.30 63.75
C MET A 1 -46.59 -44.09 62.25
N THR A 2 -47.54 -44.79 61.62
CA THR A 2 -48.71 -44.19 60.91
C THR A 2 -48.33 -43.29 59.75
N LYS A 3 -48.78 -43.46 58.51
CA LYS A 3 -49.71 -44.37 57.79
C LYS A 3 -49.43 -44.03 56.32
N GLY A 4 -49.17 -45.00 55.45
CA GLY A 4 -50.15 -45.48 54.44
C GLY A 4 -50.05 -44.65 53.16
N THR A 5 -50.15 -45.15 51.93
CA THR A 5 -50.64 -46.39 51.29
C THR A 5 -50.46 -46.05 49.78
N THR A 6 -50.12 -46.90 48.80
CA THR A 6 -50.44 -48.30 48.50
C THR A 6 -49.68 -48.70 47.22
N ARG A 7 -49.07 -49.90 47.23
CA ARG A 7 -49.12 -51.02 46.23
C ARG A 7 -49.05 -50.67 44.71
N SER A 8 -48.33 -51.37 43.83
CA SER A 8 -47.88 -52.77 43.86
C SER A 8 -47.24 -53.18 42.51
N TRP A 9 -46.10 -53.90 42.53
CA TRP A 9 -45.66 -55.07 41.70
C TRP A 9 -45.70 -54.95 40.15
N SER A 10 -44.79 -55.47 39.32
CA SER A 10 -43.68 -56.43 39.43
C SER A 10 -42.94 -56.49 38.08
N SER A 11 -41.61 -56.60 38.13
CA SER A 11 -40.67 -57.28 37.21
C SER A 11 -41.07 -57.64 35.76
N SER A 12 -40.22 -57.25 34.79
CA SER A 12 -39.49 -58.17 33.87
C SER A 12 -38.54 -57.43 32.91
N LEU A 13 -37.42 -58.10 32.58
CA LEU A 13 -36.35 -57.69 31.66
C LEU A 13 -36.82 -57.35 30.24
N ALA A 14 -36.16 -56.40 29.57
CA ALA A 14 -35.91 -56.44 28.12
C ALA A 14 -34.82 -55.44 27.66
N LEU A 15 -33.86 -55.97 26.90
CA LEU A 15 -33.03 -55.38 25.84
C LEU A 15 -32.73 -53.86 25.87
N VAL A 16 -31.43 -53.55 26.04
CA VAL A 16 -30.86 -52.25 25.65
C VAL A 16 -30.68 -52.24 24.13
N ALA A 17 -31.58 -51.55 23.42
CA ALA A 17 -31.38 -51.16 22.03
C ALA A 17 -30.60 -49.83 21.98
N VAL A 18 -29.44 -49.85 21.32
CA VAL A 18 -28.67 -48.64 21.00
C VAL A 18 -29.42 -47.88 19.91
N ALA A 19 -30.05 -46.76 20.27
CA ALA A 19 -30.63 -45.84 19.31
C ALA A 19 -29.52 -44.91 18.76
N VAL A 20 -29.13 -45.15 17.51
CA VAL A 20 -28.38 -44.18 16.70
C VAL A 20 -29.33 -43.03 16.37
N VAL A 21 -29.15 -41.88 17.02
CA VAL A 21 -29.84 -40.64 16.64
C VAL A 21 -29.11 -40.07 15.42
N ALA A 22 -29.63 -40.36 14.23
CA ALA A 22 -29.29 -39.61 13.03
C ALA A 22 -29.88 -38.20 13.15
N ILE A 23 -29.02 -37.22 13.42
CA ILE A 23 -29.42 -35.80 13.39
C ILE A 23 -29.55 -35.40 11.92
N LEU A 24 -30.78 -35.47 11.39
CA LEU A 24 -31.17 -34.84 10.13
C LEU A 24 -31.10 -33.32 10.31
N HIS A 25 -29.97 -32.71 9.92
CA HIS A 25 -29.91 -31.27 9.69
C HIS A 25 -30.68 -30.96 8.40
N THR A 26 -31.93 -30.53 8.54
CA THR A 26 -32.64 -29.86 7.45
C THR A 26 -32.02 -28.48 7.25
N THR A 27 -31.10 -28.37 6.29
CA THR A 27 -30.55 -27.09 5.83
C THR A 27 -31.62 -26.35 5.03
N ALA A 28 -32.49 -25.63 5.73
CA ALA A 28 -33.20 -24.53 5.12
C ALA A 28 -32.15 -23.45 4.80
N THR A 29 -31.98 -23.12 3.53
CA THR A 29 -31.16 -21.98 3.08
C THR A 29 -31.65 -20.73 3.79
N ALA A 30 -30.89 -20.25 4.77
CA ALA A 30 -31.19 -18.98 5.43
C ALA A 30 -31.06 -17.87 4.37
N ALA A 31 -32.04 -16.96 4.31
CA ALA A 31 -31.90 -15.76 3.49
C ALA A 31 -30.65 -14.98 3.94
N PRO A 32 -29.96 -14.24 3.05
CA PRO A 32 -28.83 -13.41 3.42
C PRO A 32 -29.17 -12.58 4.66
N THR A 33 -28.38 -12.73 5.72
CA THR A 33 -28.51 -11.81 6.85
C THR A 33 -28.02 -10.43 6.40
N ALA A 34 -28.51 -9.35 7.02
CA ALA A 34 -28.00 -8.01 6.74
C ALA A 34 -26.47 -7.91 6.89
N GLN A 35 -25.86 -8.80 7.69
CA GLN A 35 -24.41 -8.85 7.93
C GLN A 35 -23.61 -9.40 6.75
N THR A 36 -24.10 -10.44 6.04
CA THR A 36 -23.32 -11.10 4.97
C THR A 36 -23.59 -10.54 3.57
N GLN A 37 -24.56 -9.62 3.42
CA GLN A 37 -24.96 -9.05 2.13
C GLN A 37 -23.80 -8.44 1.34
N SER A 38 -22.86 -7.76 2.01
CA SER A 38 -21.70 -7.14 1.34
C SER A 38 -20.78 -8.16 0.65
N LEU A 39 -20.69 -9.39 1.18
CA LEU A 39 -19.91 -10.47 0.58
C LEU A 39 -20.59 -11.05 -0.66
N TYR A 40 -21.93 -11.13 -0.67
CA TYR A 40 -22.66 -11.46 -1.90
C TYR A 40 -22.45 -10.40 -2.97
N GLY A 41 -22.51 -9.11 -2.60
CA GLY A 41 -22.19 -8.02 -3.51
C GLY A 41 -20.73 -8.07 -4.02
N LEU A 42 -19.78 -8.50 -3.18
CA LEU A 42 -18.39 -8.74 -3.59
C LEU A 42 -18.30 -9.85 -4.65
N VAL A 43 -18.99 -10.97 -4.44
CA VAL A 43 -19.08 -12.07 -5.41
C VAL A 43 -19.67 -11.58 -6.73
N GLU A 44 -20.75 -10.80 -6.69
CA GLU A 44 -21.40 -10.25 -7.89
C GLU A 44 -20.49 -9.31 -8.69
N ARG A 45 -19.68 -8.49 -8.00
CA ARG A 45 -18.73 -7.58 -8.64
C ARG A 45 -17.55 -8.32 -9.28
N LEU A 46 -17.04 -9.36 -8.63
CA LEU A 46 -15.79 -10.01 -9.02
C LEU A 46 -15.99 -11.22 -9.95
N LEU A 47 -17.02 -12.03 -9.73
CA LEU A 47 -17.13 -13.36 -10.33
C LEU A 47 -18.23 -13.44 -11.41
N PRO A 48 -18.09 -14.35 -12.38
CA PRO A 48 -19.13 -14.58 -13.39
C PRO A 48 -20.46 -15.02 -12.76
N LYS A 49 -21.56 -14.80 -13.50
CA LYS A 49 -22.94 -15.09 -13.04
C LYS A 49 -23.14 -16.51 -12.50
N ALA A 50 -22.41 -17.50 -13.02
CA ALA A 50 -22.47 -18.89 -12.54
C ALA A 50 -22.07 -19.04 -11.07
N TYR A 51 -21.29 -18.10 -10.51
CA TYR A 51 -20.78 -18.14 -9.14
C TYR A 51 -21.68 -17.41 -8.14
N HIS A 52 -22.64 -16.60 -8.61
CA HIS A 52 -23.47 -15.72 -7.76
C HIS A 52 -24.35 -16.50 -6.77
N THR A 53 -24.62 -17.78 -7.06
CA THR A 53 -25.43 -18.67 -6.20
C THR A 53 -24.61 -19.83 -5.60
N THR A 54 -23.29 -19.81 -5.77
CA THR A 54 -22.40 -20.90 -5.33
C THR A 54 -22.18 -20.94 -3.82
N PHE A 55 -22.18 -19.77 -3.18
CA PHE A 55 -21.73 -19.60 -1.81
C PHE A 55 -22.89 -19.42 -0.84
N ASP A 56 -22.80 -20.11 0.29
CA ASP A 56 -23.54 -19.79 1.51
C ASP A 56 -22.57 -19.21 2.53
N PHE A 57 -22.82 -17.97 2.99
CA PHE A 57 -21.97 -17.27 3.95
C PHE A 57 -22.66 -17.24 5.31
N GLN A 58 -22.02 -17.80 6.34
CA GLN A 58 -22.60 -17.89 7.68
C GLN A 58 -21.66 -17.34 8.74
N ILE A 59 -22.14 -16.32 9.48
CA ILE A 59 -21.48 -15.90 10.71
C ILE A 59 -21.84 -16.88 11.83
N VAL A 60 -20.82 -17.45 12.46
CA VAL A 60 -20.96 -18.46 13.50
C VAL A 60 -20.12 -18.13 14.73
N SER A 61 -20.52 -18.64 15.89
CA SER A 61 -19.71 -18.55 17.11
C SER A 61 -18.42 -19.37 16.98
N GLU A 62 -17.37 -18.98 17.70
CA GLU A 62 -16.12 -19.76 17.79
C GLU A 62 -16.36 -21.22 18.22
N SER A 63 -17.34 -21.48 19.09
CA SER A 63 -17.70 -22.85 19.51
C SER A 63 -18.25 -23.74 18.40
N ALA A 64 -18.75 -23.17 17.29
CA ALA A 64 -19.27 -23.92 16.16
C ALA A 64 -18.15 -24.36 15.18
N ILE A 65 -17.06 -23.60 15.14
CA ILE A 65 -15.86 -23.84 14.33
C ILE A 65 -14.61 -23.64 15.20
N PRO A 66 -14.34 -24.55 16.15
CA PRO A 66 -13.25 -24.35 17.11
C PRO A 66 -11.91 -24.22 16.39
N PRO A 67 -11.06 -23.24 16.78
CA PRO A 67 -9.80 -23.01 16.11
C PRO A 67 -8.87 -24.21 16.22
N SER A 68 -8.03 -24.42 15.20
CA SER A 68 -7.07 -25.52 15.15
C SER A 68 -5.93 -25.39 16.18
N SER A 69 -5.75 -24.20 16.77
CA SER A 69 -4.79 -23.91 17.84
C SER A 69 -5.37 -22.88 18.82
N PRO A 70 -5.12 -23.01 20.13
CA PRO A 70 -5.56 -22.02 21.12
C PRO A 70 -4.92 -20.65 20.92
N LYS A 71 -3.82 -20.55 20.15
CA LYS A 71 -3.19 -19.28 19.78
C LYS A 71 -3.86 -18.61 18.58
N ASN A 72 -4.53 -19.38 17.72
CA ASN A 72 -5.21 -18.93 16.50
C ASN A 72 -6.70 -18.65 16.74
N LYS A 73 -7.02 -17.83 17.74
CA LYS A 73 -8.37 -17.73 18.31
C LYS A 73 -9.17 -16.48 17.94
N TYR A 74 -8.60 -15.56 17.15
CA TYR A 74 -9.29 -14.27 16.91
C TYR A 74 -10.36 -14.37 15.84
N ASP A 75 -9.94 -14.40 14.58
CA ASP A 75 -10.83 -14.62 13.45
C ASP A 75 -10.66 -16.06 12.97
N VAL A 76 -11.76 -16.79 12.85
CA VAL A 76 -11.76 -18.20 12.45
C VAL A 76 -12.70 -18.40 11.28
N TYR A 77 -12.30 -19.16 10.27
CA TYR A 77 -13.15 -19.54 9.14
C TYR A 77 -13.07 -21.03 8.85
N ARG A 78 -14.12 -21.53 8.19
CA ARG A 78 -14.21 -22.87 7.63
C ARG A 78 -14.80 -22.83 6.23
N VAL A 79 -14.19 -23.58 5.32
CA VAL A 79 -14.71 -23.77 3.95
C VAL A 79 -15.03 -25.24 3.73
N SER A 80 -16.22 -25.54 3.22
CA SER A 80 -16.69 -26.91 2.97
C SER A 80 -17.63 -27.00 1.76
N ASN A 81 -17.82 -28.20 1.23
CA ASN A 81 -18.83 -28.46 0.21
C ASN A 81 -20.18 -28.77 0.87
N VAL A 82 -21.28 -28.27 0.28
CA VAL A 82 -22.64 -28.62 0.72
C VAL A 82 -23.00 -30.01 0.19
N ALA A 83 -23.50 -30.89 1.08
CA ALA A 83 -23.87 -32.27 0.73
C ALA A 83 -25.07 -32.29 -0.24
N ALA A 84 -24.96 -33.09 -1.32
CA ALA A 84 -26.08 -33.36 -2.21
C ALA A 84 -27.03 -34.37 -1.55
N THR A 85 -28.30 -34.04 -1.38
CA THR A 85 -29.36 -34.96 -0.95
C THR A 85 -30.00 -35.66 -2.15
N ALA A 86 -30.57 -36.86 -1.94
CA ALA A 86 -31.19 -37.66 -3.03
C ALA A 86 -32.39 -36.98 -3.73
N ALA A 87 -32.96 -35.91 -3.14
CA ALA A 87 -34.01 -35.10 -3.75
C ALA A 87 -33.47 -34.00 -4.70
N ASP A 88 -32.15 -33.82 -4.79
CA ASP A 88 -31.51 -32.73 -5.54
C ASP A 88 -31.29 -33.05 -7.04
N ALA A 89 -31.55 -34.29 -7.48
CA ALA A 89 -31.35 -34.71 -8.86
C ALA A 89 -32.38 -34.15 -9.87
N SER A 90 -33.45 -33.49 -9.41
CA SER A 90 -34.57 -33.03 -10.26
C SER A 90 -34.79 -31.52 -10.34
N ALA A 91 -33.95 -30.69 -9.70
CA ALA A 91 -34.14 -29.23 -9.68
C ALA A 91 -33.28 -28.54 -10.75
N THR A 92 -33.81 -28.45 -11.97
CA THR A 92 -33.28 -27.60 -13.04
C THR A 92 -33.70 -26.14 -12.83
N GLY A 93 -32.76 -25.22 -12.66
CA GLY A 93 -32.97 -23.82 -13.08
C GLY A 93 -32.39 -22.70 -12.21
N HIS A 94 -32.29 -22.86 -10.89
CA HIS A 94 -31.69 -21.85 -10.00
C HIS A 94 -30.97 -22.57 -8.85
N GLY A 95 -29.64 -22.50 -8.83
CA GLY A 95 -28.77 -23.36 -8.02
C GLY A 95 -28.86 -23.08 -6.53
N ARG A 96 -28.94 -24.15 -5.72
CA ARG A 96 -28.61 -24.12 -4.29
C ARG A 96 -27.10 -23.90 -4.12
N PRO A 97 -26.65 -23.27 -3.01
CA PRO A 97 -25.23 -23.12 -2.74
C PRO A 97 -24.54 -24.48 -2.67
N THR A 98 -23.38 -24.57 -3.31
CA THR A 98 -22.55 -25.79 -3.34
C THR A 98 -21.34 -25.68 -2.43
N VAL A 99 -21.00 -24.47 -1.99
CA VAL A 99 -19.88 -24.17 -1.08
C VAL A 99 -20.43 -23.41 0.13
N LEU A 100 -20.14 -23.91 1.33
CA LEU A 100 -20.43 -23.26 2.59
C LEU A 100 -19.14 -22.61 3.13
N ILE A 101 -19.22 -21.32 3.44
CA ILE A 101 -18.14 -20.56 4.08
C ILE A 101 -18.68 -20.04 5.41
N GLU A 102 -18.15 -20.58 6.49
CA GLU A 102 -18.47 -20.17 7.86
C GLU A 102 -17.33 -19.36 8.44
N GLY A 103 -17.63 -18.40 9.30
CA GLY A 103 -16.61 -17.60 9.96
C GLY A 103 -17.11 -16.82 11.16
N THR A 104 -16.21 -16.44 12.06
CA THR A 104 -16.54 -15.65 13.25
C THR A 104 -16.74 -14.17 12.93
N THR A 105 -16.18 -13.69 11.82
CA THR A 105 -16.27 -12.30 11.35
C THR A 105 -16.36 -12.22 9.83
N LEU A 106 -16.75 -11.05 9.30
CA LEU A 106 -16.80 -10.83 7.85
C LEU A 106 -15.42 -10.90 7.19
N SER A 107 -14.36 -10.48 7.88
CA SER A 107 -12.98 -10.65 7.39
C SER A 107 -12.58 -12.12 7.29
N ALA A 108 -12.99 -12.96 8.25
CA ALA A 108 -12.79 -14.40 8.19
C ALA A 108 -13.51 -15.03 6.99
N LEU A 109 -14.77 -14.64 6.74
CA LEU A 109 -15.52 -15.08 5.56
C LEU A 109 -14.87 -14.61 4.24
N GLY A 110 -14.33 -13.40 4.20
CA GLY A 110 -13.56 -12.88 3.06
C GLY A 110 -12.32 -13.72 2.74
N VAL A 111 -11.56 -14.11 3.78
CA VAL A 111 -10.43 -15.03 3.62
C VAL A 111 -10.88 -16.44 3.24
N GLY A 112 -12.02 -16.91 3.75
CA GLY A 112 -12.64 -18.16 3.30
C GLY A 112 -13.00 -18.14 1.81
N LEU A 113 -13.52 -17.01 1.30
CA LEU A 113 -13.75 -16.82 -0.13
C LEU A 113 -12.43 -16.81 -0.91
N LYS A 114 -11.41 -16.10 -0.43
CA LYS A 114 -10.06 -16.16 -1.02
C LYS A 114 -9.52 -17.59 -1.05
N TYR A 115 -9.67 -18.34 0.03
CA TYR A 115 -9.26 -19.75 0.10
C TYR A 115 -9.94 -20.58 -0.99
N TYR A 116 -11.26 -20.44 -1.18
CA TYR A 116 -11.95 -21.10 -2.30
C TYR A 116 -11.37 -20.69 -3.66
N LEU A 117 -11.17 -19.39 -3.88
CA LEU A 117 -10.63 -18.87 -5.14
C LEU A 117 -9.24 -19.44 -5.41
N GLU A 118 -8.41 -19.55 -4.38
CA GLU A 118 -7.04 -20.02 -4.50
C GLU A 118 -6.95 -21.54 -4.67
N GLN A 119 -7.70 -22.31 -3.87
CA GLN A 119 -7.55 -23.76 -3.79
C GLN A 119 -8.43 -24.51 -4.80
N ALA A 120 -9.69 -24.08 -4.96
CA ALA A 120 -10.64 -24.75 -5.85
C ALA A 120 -10.61 -24.13 -7.25
N ALA A 121 -10.68 -22.80 -7.33
CA ALA A 121 -10.81 -22.09 -8.60
C ALA A 121 -9.46 -21.74 -9.26
N GLN A 122 -8.35 -21.87 -8.53
CA GLN A 122 -6.99 -21.60 -9.00
C GLN A 122 -6.84 -20.21 -9.65
N VAL A 123 -7.39 -19.19 -8.99
CA VAL A 123 -7.30 -17.77 -9.40
C VAL A 123 -7.09 -16.87 -8.18
N GLU A 124 -6.62 -15.65 -8.41
CA GLU A 124 -6.49 -14.63 -7.36
C GLU A 124 -6.72 -13.22 -7.91
N LEU A 125 -7.03 -12.27 -7.01
CA LEU A 125 -7.10 -10.85 -7.30
C LEU A 125 -5.78 -10.18 -6.92
N THR A 126 -5.06 -9.63 -7.89
CA THR A 126 -3.91 -8.75 -7.67
C THR A 126 -4.17 -7.37 -8.26
N TRP A 127 -3.25 -6.41 -8.04
CA TRP A 127 -3.39 -5.07 -8.61
C TRP A 127 -3.12 -5.07 -10.12
N SER A 128 -2.14 -5.87 -10.57
CA SER A 128 -1.76 -6.06 -11.97
C SER A 128 -2.82 -6.81 -12.81
N GLY A 129 -3.68 -7.61 -12.18
CA GLY A 129 -4.80 -8.26 -12.87
C GLY A 129 -5.43 -9.42 -12.12
N ASN A 130 -6.31 -10.12 -12.81
CA ASN A 130 -6.87 -11.41 -12.36
C ASN A 130 -7.29 -12.23 -13.59
N ARG A 131 -7.69 -13.48 -13.35
CA ARG A 131 -8.14 -14.44 -14.37
C ARG A 131 -9.60 -14.86 -14.14
N PHE A 132 -10.43 -14.00 -13.54
CA PHE A 132 -11.81 -14.36 -13.18
C PHE A 132 -12.71 -14.62 -14.40
N ASN A 133 -12.36 -14.06 -15.56
CA ASN A 133 -13.01 -14.34 -16.84
C ASN A 133 -12.69 -15.73 -17.42
N GLU A 134 -11.68 -16.44 -16.88
CA GLU A 134 -11.30 -17.80 -17.29
C GLU A 134 -11.94 -18.88 -16.42
N LEU A 135 -12.71 -18.49 -15.40
CA LEU A 135 -13.38 -19.43 -14.50
C LEU A 135 -14.35 -20.35 -15.27
N PRO A 136 -14.41 -21.65 -14.92
CA PRO A 136 -15.30 -22.59 -15.58
C PRO A 136 -16.76 -22.21 -15.35
N GLY A 137 -17.61 -22.48 -16.34
CA GLY A 137 -19.05 -22.19 -16.28
C GLY A 137 -19.79 -22.99 -15.19
N GLN A 138 -19.21 -24.10 -14.75
CA GLN A 138 -19.63 -24.80 -13.53
C GLN A 138 -18.59 -24.53 -12.43
N PRO A 139 -18.97 -23.89 -11.31
CA PRO A 139 -18.09 -23.67 -10.17
C PRO A 139 -17.48 -24.98 -9.64
N PRO A 140 -16.15 -25.06 -9.47
CA PRO A 140 -15.52 -26.25 -8.92
C PRO A 140 -15.91 -26.46 -7.47
N ARG A 141 -15.88 -27.72 -7.03
CA ARG A 141 -15.98 -28.03 -5.60
C ARG A 141 -14.66 -27.76 -4.90
N VAL A 142 -14.74 -27.48 -3.59
CA VAL A 142 -13.56 -27.38 -2.74
C VAL A 142 -12.91 -28.76 -2.70
N PRO A 143 -11.62 -28.91 -3.06
CA PRO A 143 -10.95 -30.20 -2.96
C PRO A 143 -10.83 -30.63 -1.49
N ASP A 144 -11.00 -31.93 -1.24
CA ASP A 144 -10.71 -32.54 0.07
C ASP A 144 -9.18 -32.55 0.24
N LEU A 145 -8.60 -31.43 0.68
CA LEU A 145 -7.15 -31.28 0.80
C LEU A 145 -6.65 -31.74 2.17
N GLU A 146 -5.51 -32.43 2.20
CA GLU A 146 -4.70 -32.47 3.43
C GLU A 146 -3.85 -31.19 3.48
N LEU A 147 -3.84 -30.48 4.60
CA LEU A 147 -2.79 -29.50 4.88
C LEU A 147 -2.13 -29.83 6.23
N ASP A 148 -0.82 -30.07 6.13
CA ASP A 148 0.24 -30.12 7.15
C ASP A 148 0.13 -31.12 8.33
N SER A 149 -0.98 -31.85 8.49
CA SER A 149 -1.16 -32.79 9.62
C SER A 149 -1.37 -34.26 9.23
N GLY A 150 -1.41 -34.60 7.94
CA GLY A 150 -1.54 -35.99 7.45
C GLY A 150 -2.85 -36.70 7.84
N ASN A 151 -3.91 -35.95 8.18
CA ASN A 151 -5.23 -36.48 8.48
C ASN A 151 -6.28 -35.85 7.55
N VAL A 152 -6.96 -36.70 6.77
CA VAL A 152 -8.18 -36.35 6.03
C VAL A 152 -9.31 -36.11 7.03
N VAL A 153 -9.84 -34.88 7.11
CA VAL A 153 -11.04 -34.57 7.91
C VAL A 153 -12.17 -34.19 6.97
N THR A 154 -13.27 -34.96 7.03
CA THR A 154 -14.48 -34.83 6.21
C THR A 154 -15.41 -33.68 6.62
N THR A 155 -15.00 -32.80 7.54
CA THR A 155 -15.82 -31.70 8.09
C THR A 155 -15.34 -30.29 7.69
N GLY A 156 -14.47 -30.15 6.67
CA GLY A 156 -13.95 -28.86 6.20
C GLY A 156 -12.72 -28.34 6.98
N HIS A 157 -11.95 -27.41 6.39
CA HIS A 157 -10.70 -26.89 6.97
C HIS A 157 -10.96 -25.69 7.87
N VAL A 158 -10.62 -25.77 9.16
CA VAL A 158 -10.74 -24.65 10.10
C VAL A 158 -9.41 -23.93 10.23
N HIS A 159 -9.41 -22.64 9.93
CA HIS A 159 -8.24 -21.77 10.01
C HIS A 159 -8.53 -20.59 10.93
N GLY A 160 -7.59 -20.26 11.81
CA GLY A 160 -7.73 -19.14 12.74
C GLY A 160 -6.56 -18.16 12.67
N SER A 161 -6.81 -16.90 13.03
CA SER A 161 -5.78 -15.87 13.12
C SER A 161 -5.16 -15.80 14.52
N PHE A 162 -3.83 -15.67 14.63
CA PHE A 162 -3.14 -15.44 15.91
C PHE A 162 -3.04 -13.97 16.35
N VAL A 163 -3.49 -13.04 15.50
CA VAL A 163 -3.67 -11.62 15.86
C VAL A 163 -5.10 -11.14 15.59
N PRO A 164 -5.64 -10.19 16.37
CA PRO A 164 -6.96 -9.62 16.09
C PRO A 164 -6.94 -8.69 14.87
N TRP A 165 -5.85 -7.98 14.62
CA TRP A 165 -5.81 -6.95 13.57
C TRP A 165 -4.99 -7.39 12.36
N ARG A 166 -5.56 -7.26 11.17
CA ARG A 166 -4.78 -7.19 9.93
C ARG A 166 -5.01 -5.83 9.33
N TYR A 167 -3.94 -5.03 9.30
CA TYR A 167 -4.05 -3.61 9.02
C TYR A 167 -3.37 -3.23 7.71
N TYR A 168 -3.94 -2.21 7.08
CA TYR A 168 -3.47 -1.57 5.86
C TYR A 168 -3.92 -0.12 6.00
N THR A 169 -3.11 0.92 5.92
CA THR A 169 -1.83 1.09 5.22
C THR A 169 -0.99 2.18 5.94
N ASN A 170 0.11 2.60 5.32
CA ASN A 170 0.85 3.80 5.70
C ASN A 170 0.09 5.09 5.35
N VAL A 171 0.26 6.14 6.15
CA VAL A 171 -0.37 7.43 5.93
C VAL A 171 0.10 8.11 4.63
N VAL A 172 1.35 7.88 4.21
CA VAL A 172 1.89 8.52 2.99
C VAL A 172 1.42 7.83 1.70
N THR A 173 0.84 6.63 1.80
CA THR A 173 0.15 5.98 0.66
C THR A 173 -0.98 6.86 0.12
N PHE A 174 -1.60 7.68 0.98
CA PHE A 174 -2.63 8.66 0.58
C PHE A 174 -2.10 9.78 -0.32
N GLY A 175 -0.78 9.99 -0.38
CA GLY A 175 -0.13 10.96 -1.25
C GLY A 175 0.46 10.30 -2.49
N TYR A 176 1.31 9.29 -2.30
CA TYR A 176 2.02 8.66 -3.42
C TYR A 176 1.15 7.79 -4.32
N GLN A 177 0.03 7.28 -3.79
CA GLN A 177 -0.74 6.26 -4.50
C GLN A 177 -2.23 6.57 -4.57
N PHE A 178 -2.89 6.92 -3.46
CA PHE A 178 -4.35 7.09 -3.44
C PHE A 178 -4.82 8.49 -3.81
N ALA A 179 -3.89 9.45 -3.93
CA ALA A 179 -4.22 10.87 -4.01
C ALA A 179 -5.29 11.18 -5.05
N PHE A 180 -5.26 10.53 -6.22
CA PHE A 180 -6.17 10.80 -7.33
C PHE A 180 -7.20 9.69 -7.60
N TRP A 181 -7.31 8.70 -6.70
CA TRP A 181 -8.26 7.60 -6.87
C TRP A 181 -9.71 8.08 -6.89
N ASP A 182 -10.48 7.53 -7.82
CA ASP A 182 -11.94 7.64 -7.82
C ASP A 182 -12.58 6.53 -6.98
N TRP A 183 -13.91 6.54 -6.91
CA TRP A 183 -14.65 5.49 -6.22
C TRP A 183 -14.39 4.10 -6.82
N SER A 184 -14.31 3.99 -8.14
CA SER A 184 -14.13 2.71 -8.82
C SER A 184 -12.82 2.04 -8.41
N ARG A 185 -11.74 2.82 -8.28
CA ARG A 185 -10.45 2.31 -7.80
C ARG A 185 -10.46 1.98 -6.31
N TRP A 186 -11.11 2.79 -5.47
CA TRP A 186 -11.29 2.50 -4.04
C TRP A 186 -12.11 1.23 -3.79
N GLU A 187 -13.20 1.04 -4.54
CA GLU A 187 -14.03 -0.16 -4.49
C GLU A 187 -13.21 -1.42 -4.76
N ARG A 188 -12.36 -1.41 -5.80
CA ARG A 188 -11.45 -2.52 -6.08
C ARG A 188 -10.43 -2.76 -4.96
N GLU A 189 -9.92 -1.71 -4.32
CA GLU A 189 -8.99 -1.86 -3.20
C GLU A 189 -9.67 -2.49 -1.98
N LEU A 190 -10.86 -2.03 -1.64
CA LEU A 190 -11.65 -2.56 -0.52
C LEU A 190 -12.04 -4.02 -0.76
N ASP A 191 -12.34 -4.39 -2.00
CA ASP A 191 -12.57 -5.78 -2.39
C ASP A 191 -11.30 -6.65 -2.20
N TRP A 192 -10.12 -6.13 -2.56
CA TRP A 192 -8.84 -6.79 -2.29
C TRP A 192 -8.53 -6.90 -0.80
N MET A 193 -8.81 -5.85 -0.01
CA MET A 193 -8.61 -5.83 1.44
C MET A 193 -9.39 -6.97 2.12
N VAL A 194 -10.68 -7.12 1.81
CA VAL A 194 -11.54 -8.16 2.40
C VAL A 194 -11.07 -9.56 2.06
N LEU A 195 -10.68 -9.80 0.80
CA LEU A 195 -10.13 -11.10 0.40
C LEU A 195 -8.83 -11.42 1.16
N ASN A 196 -8.02 -10.42 1.50
CA ASN A 196 -6.80 -10.60 2.30
C ASN A 196 -7.02 -10.53 3.82
N GLY A 197 -8.28 -10.45 4.26
CA GLY A 197 -8.64 -10.46 5.68
C GLY A 197 -8.27 -9.19 6.44
N VAL A 198 -8.01 -8.09 5.73
CA VAL A 198 -7.80 -6.76 6.32
C VAL A 198 -9.08 -6.37 7.06
N ASN A 199 -8.94 -5.97 8.32
CA ASN A 199 -10.05 -5.57 9.18
C ASN A 199 -9.78 -4.26 9.95
N GLN A 200 -8.70 -3.56 9.62
CA GLN A 200 -8.38 -2.24 10.15
C GLN A 200 -7.78 -1.35 9.06
N LEU A 201 -8.29 -0.13 8.89
CA LEU A 201 -7.82 0.84 7.88
C LEU A 201 -7.84 2.28 8.40
N PRO A 202 -6.72 3.04 8.32
CA PRO A 202 -6.75 4.50 8.45
C PRO A 202 -7.70 5.13 7.42
N ALA A 203 -8.78 5.76 7.88
CA ALA A 203 -9.81 6.33 7.03
C ALA A 203 -9.61 7.85 6.91
N MET A 204 -8.60 8.25 6.13
CA MET A 204 -8.09 9.64 6.11
C MET A 204 -8.53 10.47 4.90
N VAL A 205 -9.27 9.88 3.95
CA VAL A 205 -9.73 10.63 2.76
C VAL A 205 -10.64 11.76 3.22
N GLY A 206 -10.40 12.97 2.71
CA GLY A 206 -11.22 14.14 3.05
C GLY A 206 -11.08 14.67 4.49
N GLN A 207 -10.05 14.26 5.25
CA GLN A 207 -9.78 14.80 6.60
C GLN A 207 -9.74 16.34 6.62
N GLU A 208 -9.23 16.97 5.56
CA GLU A 208 -9.17 18.43 5.45
C GLU A 208 -10.55 19.09 5.48
N TYR A 209 -11.61 18.38 5.10
CA TYR A 209 -12.99 18.90 5.21
C TYR A 209 -13.37 19.09 6.67
N VAL A 210 -13.13 18.06 7.50
CA VAL A 210 -13.40 18.13 8.95
C VAL A 210 -12.55 19.22 9.59
N LEU A 211 -11.26 19.33 9.23
CA LEU A 211 -10.38 20.41 9.72
C LEU A 211 -10.88 21.80 9.29
N ARG A 212 -11.29 21.98 8.04
CA ARG A 212 -11.79 23.26 7.54
C ARG A 212 -13.05 23.69 8.28
N GLU A 213 -14.03 22.80 8.41
CA GLU A 213 -15.26 23.10 9.14
C GLU A 213 -15.00 23.33 10.64
N PHE A 214 -14.06 22.58 11.22
CA PHE A 214 -13.61 22.78 12.59
C PHE A 214 -13.03 24.18 12.79
N PHE A 215 -12.03 24.59 12.00
CA PHE A 215 -11.40 25.89 12.15
C PHE A 215 -12.33 27.06 11.83
N ARG A 216 -13.26 26.91 10.86
CA ARG A 216 -14.32 27.89 10.62
C ARG A 216 -15.19 28.08 11.86
N SER A 217 -15.54 27.00 12.56
CA SER A 217 -16.32 27.07 13.80
C SER A 217 -15.61 27.83 14.93
N LEU A 218 -14.28 27.94 14.86
CA LEU A 218 -13.46 28.72 15.80
C LEU A 218 -13.25 30.18 15.35
N GLY A 219 -13.72 30.57 14.16
CA GLY A 219 -13.59 31.93 13.62
C GLY A 219 -12.40 32.15 12.68
N VAL A 220 -11.71 31.10 12.25
CA VAL A 220 -10.67 31.21 11.19
C VAL A 220 -11.33 31.55 9.85
N LYS A 221 -10.77 32.52 9.12
CA LYS A 221 -11.34 32.98 7.85
C LYS A 221 -10.83 32.12 6.69
N ASP A 222 -11.63 32.02 5.63
CA ASP A 222 -11.26 31.22 4.45
C ASP A 222 -9.93 31.63 3.82
N ALA A 223 -9.62 32.93 3.82
CA ALA A 223 -8.34 33.43 3.32
C ALA A 223 -7.12 32.86 4.06
N ASP A 224 -7.26 32.54 5.35
CA ASP A 224 -6.16 32.00 6.18
C ASP A 224 -5.80 30.55 5.78
N PHE A 225 -6.75 29.82 5.15
CA PHE A 225 -6.52 28.45 4.70
C PHE A 225 -5.58 28.33 3.50
N SER A 226 -5.39 29.41 2.74
CA SER A 226 -4.45 29.45 1.61
C SER A 226 -3.03 29.05 2.04
N SER A 227 -2.60 29.55 3.20
CA SER A 227 -1.28 29.32 3.81
C SER A 227 -1.19 28.06 4.67
N PHE A 228 -2.32 27.42 4.97
CA PHE A 228 -2.38 26.23 5.83
C PHE A 228 -2.53 24.95 5.01
N PHE A 229 -3.54 24.86 4.14
CA PHE A 229 -3.76 23.65 3.37
C PHE A 229 -2.77 23.50 2.20
N SER A 230 -2.19 22.31 2.12
CA SER A 230 -1.31 21.86 1.05
C SER A 230 -2.06 21.49 -0.22
N GLY A 231 -1.30 21.15 -1.25
CA GLY A 231 -1.87 20.52 -2.44
C GLY A 231 -2.23 19.05 -2.18
N PRO A 232 -3.06 18.43 -3.04
CA PRO A 232 -3.62 17.09 -2.86
C PRO A 232 -2.62 16.00 -2.47
N THR A 233 -1.53 15.90 -3.23
CA THR A 233 -0.49 14.88 -3.04
C THR A 233 0.27 15.03 -1.72
N TYR A 234 0.23 16.21 -1.12
CA TYR A 234 1.03 16.59 0.04
C TYR A 234 0.27 16.52 1.38
N GLN A 235 -1.03 16.24 1.32
CA GLN A 235 -1.89 16.20 2.51
C GLN A 235 -1.40 15.22 3.60
N PRO A 236 -0.79 14.05 3.31
CA PRO A 236 -0.24 13.21 4.36
C PRO A 236 0.76 13.92 5.27
N TRP A 237 1.75 14.62 4.70
CA TRP A 237 2.77 15.36 5.46
C TRP A 237 2.21 16.64 6.10
N GLN A 238 1.13 17.21 5.55
CA GLN A 238 0.39 18.27 6.22
C GLN A 238 -0.31 17.77 7.49
N ARG A 239 -0.95 16.59 7.42
CA ARG A 239 -1.67 15.99 8.55
C ARG A 239 -0.71 15.66 9.70
N MET A 240 0.49 15.19 9.37
CA MET A 240 1.58 14.91 10.31
C MET A 240 2.35 16.17 10.79
N GLY A 241 1.99 17.36 10.30
CA GLY A 241 2.59 18.63 10.73
C GLY A 241 3.99 18.91 10.18
N ASN A 242 4.45 18.15 9.18
CA ASN A 242 5.74 18.37 8.51
C ASN A 242 5.69 19.60 7.61
N MET A 243 4.54 19.85 6.98
CA MET A 243 4.36 20.94 6.01
C MET A 243 3.01 21.63 6.06
N GLN A 244 2.93 22.80 5.43
CA GLN A 244 1.72 23.62 5.31
C GLN A 244 1.77 24.44 4.01
N GLY A 245 0.60 24.85 3.51
CA GLY A 245 0.49 25.65 2.29
C GLY A 245 0.91 24.90 1.02
N SER A 246 0.81 25.58 -0.12
CA SER A 246 1.13 24.97 -1.42
C SER A 246 1.82 25.97 -2.36
N TRP A 247 2.59 25.43 -3.29
CA TRP A 247 3.43 26.17 -4.25
C TRP A 247 3.18 25.78 -5.70
N THR A 248 2.51 24.65 -5.94
CA THR A 248 2.47 24.00 -7.26
C THR A 248 1.71 24.83 -8.29
N TYR A 249 0.71 25.61 -7.87
CA TYR A 249 0.00 26.55 -8.76
C TYR A 249 0.91 27.66 -9.32
N LYS A 250 1.98 28.04 -8.59
CA LYS A 250 2.97 29.03 -9.03
C LYS A 250 3.86 28.48 -10.12
N LEU A 251 4.12 27.16 -10.11
CA LEU A 251 4.97 26.49 -11.10
C LEU A 251 4.37 26.54 -12.51
N THR A 252 3.04 26.49 -12.62
CA THR A 252 2.34 26.54 -13.90
C THR A 252 1.90 27.95 -14.31
N GLY A 253 1.93 28.91 -13.38
CA GLY A 253 1.38 30.26 -13.58
C GLY A 253 -0.13 30.27 -13.82
N THR A 254 -0.84 29.22 -13.39
CA THR A 254 -2.26 29.02 -13.71
C THR A 254 -3.15 29.55 -12.59
N GLY A 255 -3.52 30.82 -12.70
CA GLY A 255 -4.47 31.48 -11.80
C GLY A 255 -3.82 32.29 -10.68
N THR A 256 -4.69 32.97 -9.94
CA THR A 256 -4.38 33.80 -8.79
C THR A 256 -4.37 32.97 -7.49
N GLU A 257 -3.94 33.56 -6.37
CA GLU A 257 -4.10 32.95 -5.04
C GLU A 257 -5.58 32.63 -4.71
N ALA A 258 -6.51 33.45 -5.21
CA ALA A 258 -7.94 33.20 -5.06
C ALA A 258 -8.40 31.96 -5.84
N ASP A 259 -7.86 31.75 -7.04
CA ASP A 259 -8.13 30.54 -7.83
C ASP A 259 -7.59 29.30 -7.11
N GLU A 260 -6.37 29.36 -6.58
CA GLU A 260 -5.79 28.25 -5.82
C GLU A 260 -6.63 27.89 -4.59
N LEU A 261 -7.08 28.88 -3.82
CA LEU A 261 -7.95 28.64 -2.67
C LEU A 261 -9.27 27.97 -3.09
N ALA A 262 -9.87 28.42 -4.20
CA ALA A 262 -11.07 27.80 -4.76
C ALA A 262 -10.81 26.35 -5.21
N TYR A 263 -9.67 26.07 -5.82
CA TYR A 263 -9.25 24.71 -6.20
C TYR A 263 -9.07 23.80 -4.98
N LYS A 264 -8.42 24.30 -3.91
CA LYS A 264 -8.28 23.57 -2.64
C LYS A 264 -9.64 23.25 -2.03
N HIS A 265 -10.56 24.21 -1.96
CA HIS A 265 -11.90 23.94 -1.46
C HIS A 265 -12.67 22.93 -2.32
N ARG A 266 -12.62 23.08 -3.66
CA ARG A 266 -13.24 22.13 -4.59
C ARG A 266 -12.70 20.71 -4.40
N TRP A 267 -11.39 20.57 -4.18
CA TRP A 267 -10.73 19.31 -3.87
C TRP A 267 -11.22 18.72 -2.56
N ILE A 268 -11.13 19.49 -1.47
CA ILE A 268 -11.54 19.10 -0.11
C ILE A 268 -12.97 18.57 -0.10
N ASP A 269 -13.89 19.27 -0.76
CA ASP A 269 -15.29 18.86 -0.83
C ASP A 269 -15.47 17.54 -1.59
N SER A 270 -14.75 17.34 -2.70
CA SER A 270 -14.80 16.06 -3.42
C SER A 270 -14.24 14.88 -2.64
N GLN A 271 -13.14 15.09 -1.92
CA GLN A 271 -12.55 14.04 -1.09
C GLN A 271 -13.48 13.66 0.07
N TRP A 272 -14.20 14.64 0.63
CA TRP A 272 -15.24 14.36 1.61
C TRP A 272 -16.38 13.51 1.04
N ALA A 273 -16.87 13.83 -0.15
CA ALA A 273 -17.91 13.03 -0.81
C ALA A 273 -17.43 11.59 -1.11
N LEU A 274 -16.16 11.42 -1.47
CA LEU A 274 -15.54 10.11 -1.66
C LEU A 274 -15.42 9.34 -0.33
N GLN A 275 -14.99 10.00 0.73
CA GLN A 275 -14.86 9.41 2.07
C GLN A 275 -16.17 8.83 2.58
N GLN A 276 -17.30 9.51 2.36
CA GLN A 276 -18.61 8.97 2.78
C GLN A 276 -18.93 7.62 2.12
N LYS A 277 -18.51 7.41 0.85
CA LYS A 277 -18.65 6.10 0.19
C LYS A 277 -17.70 5.05 0.76
N ILE A 278 -16.47 5.46 1.07
CA ILE A 278 -15.46 4.59 1.68
C ILE A 278 -15.95 4.10 3.05
N LEU A 279 -16.35 5.01 3.94
CA LEU A 279 -16.87 4.67 5.27
C LEU A 279 -18.07 3.71 5.19
N ALA A 280 -19.03 3.97 4.31
CA ALA A 280 -20.17 3.07 4.12
C ALA A 280 -19.76 1.66 3.67
N ARG A 281 -18.69 1.53 2.84
CA ARG A 281 -18.16 0.23 2.43
C ARG A 281 -17.36 -0.45 3.54
N LEU A 282 -16.62 0.31 4.35
CA LEU A 282 -15.94 -0.21 5.53
C LEU A 282 -16.94 -0.80 6.53
N ASP A 283 -18.03 -0.08 6.81
CA ASP A 283 -19.14 -0.58 7.63
C ASP A 283 -19.75 -1.85 7.05
N GLY A 284 -20.00 -1.86 5.74
CA GLY A 284 -20.54 -3.02 5.04
C GLY A 284 -19.67 -4.28 5.15
N PHE A 285 -18.35 -4.11 5.27
CA PHE A 285 -17.40 -5.22 5.47
C PHE A 285 -16.95 -5.41 6.91
N ASN A 286 -17.43 -4.58 7.84
CA ASN A 286 -16.96 -4.52 9.22
C ASN A 286 -15.43 -4.35 9.32
N ILE A 287 -14.84 -3.56 8.42
CA ILE A 287 -13.44 -3.12 8.53
C ILE A 287 -13.43 -1.93 9.47
N THR A 288 -12.68 -2.03 10.57
CA THR A 288 -12.61 -0.97 11.58
C THR A 288 -11.82 0.22 11.03
N SER A 289 -12.48 1.36 10.89
CA SER A 289 -11.82 2.62 10.55
C SER A 289 -10.91 3.08 11.68
N VAL A 290 -9.67 3.45 11.39
CA VAL A 290 -8.86 4.28 12.28
C VAL A 290 -9.10 5.72 11.84
N LEU A 291 -9.88 6.46 12.62
CA LEU A 291 -10.28 7.82 12.28
C LEU A 291 -9.18 8.82 12.70
N PRO A 292 -8.92 9.89 11.94
CA PRO A 292 -7.94 10.89 12.36
C PRO A 292 -8.43 11.63 13.62
N ALA A 293 -7.56 11.85 14.61
CA ALA A 293 -7.82 12.78 15.71
C ALA A 293 -7.09 14.12 15.52
N PHE A 294 -7.42 15.09 16.37
CA PHE A 294 -6.76 16.40 16.36
C PHE A 294 -5.32 16.26 16.87
N GLN A 295 -4.36 16.57 16.01
CA GLN A 295 -2.93 16.38 16.29
C GLN A 295 -2.27 17.62 16.88
N GLY A 296 -3.00 18.73 17.02
CA GLY A 296 -2.50 20.00 17.54
C GLY A 296 -2.02 20.99 16.47
N PHE A 297 -1.81 20.56 15.22
CA PHE A 297 -1.41 21.45 14.11
C PHE A 297 -2.56 22.34 13.65
N VAL A 298 -2.32 23.65 13.53
CA VAL A 298 -3.34 24.68 13.35
C VAL A 298 -2.92 25.79 12.38
N PRO A 299 -3.87 26.48 11.74
CA PRO A 299 -3.57 27.69 10.97
C PRO A 299 -2.91 28.76 11.85
N ARG A 300 -1.98 29.52 11.28
CA ARG A 300 -1.27 30.63 11.98
C ARG A 300 -2.23 31.63 12.63
N ALA A 301 -3.40 31.86 12.01
CA ALA A 301 -4.44 32.75 12.50
C ALA A 301 -4.96 32.37 13.90
N LEU A 302 -4.85 31.10 14.31
CA LEU A 302 -5.35 30.64 15.61
C LEU A 302 -4.65 31.35 16.78
N LYS A 303 -3.38 31.73 16.61
CA LYS A 303 -2.64 32.49 17.63
C LYS A 303 -3.27 33.85 17.96
N ASN A 304 -3.93 34.48 16.99
CA ASN A 304 -4.64 35.75 17.19
C ASN A 304 -5.97 35.55 17.93
N LEU A 305 -6.60 34.39 17.73
CA LEU A 305 -7.88 34.04 18.37
C LEU A 305 -7.69 33.57 19.82
N TYR A 306 -6.54 32.96 20.12
CA TYR A 306 -6.18 32.44 21.44
C TYR A 306 -4.80 32.94 21.90
N PRO A 307 -4.64 34.25 22.18
CA PRO A 307 -3.33 34.86 22.44
C PRO A 307 -2.70 34.42 23.78
N GLN A 308 -3.47 33.79 24.67
CA GLN A 308 -2.99 33.31 25.98
C GLN A 308 -2.63 31.82 25.98
N ALA A 309 -2.92 31.10 24.90
CA ALA A 309 -2.58 29.67 24.80
C ALA A 309 -1.12 29.49 24.36
N ASP A 310 -0.52 28.40 24.80
CA ASP A 310 0.83 28.00 24.39
C ASP A 310 0.83 27.46 22.96
N ILE A 311 0.89 28.40 22.00
CA ILE A 311 0.93 28.13 20.57
C ILE A 311 2.34 28.39 20.03
N ARG A 312 2.96 27.32 19.54
CA ARG A 312 4.36 27.25 19.10
C ARG A 312 4.44 26.88 17.63
N ASN A 313 5.65 26.82 17.08
CA ASN A 313 5.91 26.27 15.75
C ASN A 313 6.79 25.02 15.88
N SER A 314 6.53 24.00 15.05
CA SER A 314 7.30 22.75 15.01
C SER A 314 8.71 22.97 14.42
N SER A 315 9.59 21.98 14.46
CA SER A 315 10.87 22.07 13.75
C SER A 315 10.67 22.25 12.24
N THR A 316 11.66 22.80 11.54
CA THR A 316 11.73 22.69 10.08
C THR A 316 11.92 21.24 9.68
N TRP A 317 11.42 20.86 8.50
CA TRP A 317 11.46 19.48 8.02
C TRP A 317 12.09 19.39 6.62
N SER A 318 13.02 18.45 6.43
CA SER A 318 13.63 18.05 5.14
C SER A 318 14.03 19.20 4.20
N GLY A 319 14.68 20.23 4.75
CA GLY A 319 15.18 21.38 3.98
C GLY A 319 14.09 22.30 3.41
N PHE A 320 12.82 22.12 3.78
CA PHE A 320 11.73 22.95 3.25
C PHE A 320 11.85 24.42 3.68
N PRO A 321 11.52 25.37 2.78
CA PRO A 321 11.41 26.76 3.15
C PRO A 321 10.42 26.96 4.31
N ILE A 322 10.75 27.82 5.27
CA ILE A 322 10.02 27.99 6.53
C ILE A 322 8.53 28.27 6.33
N GLN A 323 8.15 28.96 5.25
CA GLN A 323 6.75 29.25 4.94
C GLN A 323 5.91 28.00 4.63
N TYR A 324 6.55 26.90 4.25
CA TYR A 324 5.91 25.62 3.92
C TYR A 324 6.19 24.51 4.94
N THR A 325 6.94 24.78 6.02
CA THR A 325 7.17 23.88 7.16
C THR A 325 6.96 24.67 8.46
N ASN A 326 7.60 24.30 9.58
CA ASN A 326 7.54 25.03 10.85
C ASN A 326 6.08 25.29 11.26
N VAL A 327 5.29 24.22 11.21
CA VAL A 327 3.83 24.27 11.32
C VAL A 327 3.44 24.73 12.71
N THR A 328 2.52 25.67 12.78
CA THR A 328 2.00 26.18 14.06
C THR A 328 1.19 25.09 14.75
N TYR A 329 1.41 24.88 16.05
CA TYR A 329 0.68 23.89 16.83
C TYR A 329 0.36 24.40 18.24
N VAL A 330 -0.72 23.87 18.82
CA VAL A 330 -1.08 24.05 20.23
C VAL A 330 -0.35 22.99 21.04
N GLU A 331 0.41 23.39 22.06
CA GLU A 331 1.15 22.45 22.91
C GLU A 331 0.17 21.46 23.59
N PRO A 332 0.40 20.13 23.55
CA PRO A 332 -0.56 19.17 24.08
C PRO A 332 -0.86 19.27 25.58
N THR A 333 0.02 19.92 26.34
CA THR A 333 -0.17 20.17 27.77
C THR A 333 -0.98 21.43 28.07
N ASP A 334 -1.27 22.27 27.07
CA ASP A 334 -2.13 23.44 27.21
C ASP A 334 -3.62 23.04 27.28
N PRO A 335 -4.43 23.61 28.19
CA PRO A 335 -5.87 23.30 28.28
C PRO A 335 -6.66 23.51 26.97
N LEU A 336 -6.20 24.41 26.10
CA LEU A 336 -6.79 24.63 24.78
C LEU A 336 -6.70 23.36 23.92
N PHE A 337 -5.58 22.62 23.96
CA PHE A 337 -5.44 21.38 23.18
C PHE A 337 -6.55 20.39 23.52
N ALA A 338 -6.80 20.17 24.82
CA ALA A 338 -7.83 19.25 25.28
C ALA A 338 -9.22 19.65 24.78
N LYS A 339 -9.55 20.95 24.91
CA LYS A 339 -10.82 21.51 24.42
C LYS A 339 -10.97 21.30 22.90
N LEU A 340 -9.96 21.69 22.13
CA LEU A 340 -10.00 21.62 20.66
C LEU A 340 -10.09 20.17 20.17
N SER A 341 -9.35 19.24 20.79
CA SER A 341 -9.43 17.82 20.47
C SER A 341 -10.82 17.24 20.67
N ILE A 342 -11.45 17.51 21.82
CA ILE A 342 -12.80 17.03 22.12
C ILE A 342 -13.82 17.63 21.14
N ASP A 343 -13.72 18.92 20.85
CA ASP A 343 -14.63 19.60 19.92
C ASP A 343 -14.45 19.08 18.47
N TYR A 344 -13.21 18.79 18.05
CA TYR A 344 -12.91 18.19 16.75
C TYR A 344 -13.53 16.80 16.61
N LEU A 345 -13.36 15.92 17.61
CA LEU A 345 -13.94 14.58 17.58
C LEU A 345 -15.48 14.61 17.54
N LYS A 346 -16.11 15.50 18.31
CA LYS A 346 -17.57 15.71 18.25
C LYS A 346 -18.04 16.16 16.87
N LEU A 347 -17.28 17.06 16.23
CA LEU A 347 -17.61 17.51 14.87
C LEU A 347 -17.43 16.37 13.86
N GLN A 348 -16.34 15.61 13.97
CA GLN A 348 -16.08 14.47 13.12
C GLN A 348 -17.21 13.44 13.20
N ASP A 349 -17.64 13.06 14.40
CA ASP A 349 -18.76 12.13 14.61
C ASP A 349 -20.05 12.64 13.95
N LYS A 350 -20.34 13.93 14.10
CA LYS A 350 -21.51 14.56 13.47
C LYS A 350 -21.43 14.51 11.95
N LEU A 351 -20.26 14.83 11.38
CA LEU A 351 -20.06 14.88 9.93
C LEU A 351 -20.06 13.48 9.31
N ASN A 352 -19.53 12.47 9.99
CA ASN A 352 -19.48 11.09 9.54
C ASN A 352 -20.84 10.36 9.52
N ASN A 353 -21.95 11.08 9.64
CA ASN A 353 -23.31 10.52 9.57
C ASN A 353 -23.56 9.34 10.52
N GLY A 354 -22.94 9.37 11.70
CA GLY A 354 -23.10 8.33 12.73
C GLY A 354 -22.11 7.16 12.60
N HIS A 355 -21.24 7.12 11.59
CA HIS A 355 -20.08 6.22 11.59
C HIS A 355 -19.15 6.59 12.74
N ARG A 356 -18.81 5.62 13.58
CA ARG A 356 -17.97 5.79 14.78
C ARG A 356 -16.87 4.76 14.80
N SER A 357 -15.76 5.15 15.41
CA SER A 357 -14.68 4.25 15.80
C SER A 357 -14.14 4.72 17.15
N ASN A 358 -13.47 3.81 17.85
CA ASN A 358 -12.72 4.12 19.06
C ASN A 358 -11.20 4.12 18.77
N LEU A 359 -10.78 3.93 17.52
CA LEU A 359 -9.37 3.94 17.10
C LEU A 359 -9.07 5.28 16.44
N TYR A 360 -8.15 6.03 17.05
CA TYR A 360 -7.82 7.39 16.65
C TYR A 360 -6.36 7.53 16.24
N LEU A 361 -6.11 7.89 14.98
CA LEU A 361 -4.77 8.15 14.47
C LEU A 361 -4.32 9.56 14.85
N LEU A 362 -3.22 9.65 15.60
CA LEU A 362 -2.65 10.91 16.08
C LEU A 362 -1.13 10.80 16.19
N ASP A 363 -0.40 11.56 15.37
CA ASP A 363 1.07 11.56 15.35
C ASP A 363 1.60 12.95 15.71
N LEU A 364 2.24 13.10 16.87
CA LEU A 364 2.75 14.40 17.31
C LEU A 364 4.12 14.74 16.71
N TYR A 365 4.95 13.72 16.49
CA TYR A 365 6.39 13.90 16.26
C TYR A 365 6.94 13.11 15.08
N ASN A 366 6.08 12.74 14.11
CA ASN A 366 6.55 12.04 12.92
C ASN A 366 7.56 12.90 12.16
N GLU A 367 8.84 12.54 12.24
CA GLU A 367 9.98 13.29 11.69
C GLU A 367 10.07 14.76 12.15
N LEU A 368 9.46 15.08 13.30
CA LEU A 368 9.54 16.39 13.93
C LEU A 368 10.31 16.28 15.25
N ILE A 369 11.02 17.34 15.60
CA ILE A 369 11.76 17.41 16.87
C ILE A 369 10.83 18.01 17.93
N PRO A 370 10.53 17.28 19.02
CA PRO A 370 9.78 17.83 20.15
C PRO A 370 10.43 19.10 20.71
N SER A 371 9.62 20.04 21.20
CA SER A 371 10.09 21.27 21.85
C SER A 371 10.88 21.01 23.15
N CYS A 372 10.67 19.84 23.77
CA CYS A 372 11.40 19.36 24.94
C CYS A 372 11.75 17.86 24.79
N LEU A 373 12.94 17.45 25.24
CA LEU A 373 13.44 16.07 25.12
C LEU A 373 13.73 15.39 26.46
N THR A 374 13.34 16.00 27.57
CA THR A 374 13.42 15.37 28.89
C THR A 374 12.30 14.35 29.06
N GLU A 375 12.59 13.20 29.65
CA GLU A 375 11.62 12.12 29.93
C GLU A 375 10.38 12.63 30.66
N VAL A 376 10.54 13.49 31.68
CA VAL A 376 9.43 14.09 32.43
C VAL A 376 8.48 14.88 31.51
N CYS A 377 9.03 15.65 30.58
CA CYS A 377 8.24 16.47 29.66
C CYS A 377 7.52 15.61 28.61
N LEU A 378 8.23 14.66 27.99
CA LEU A 378 7.64 13.74 27.00
C LEU A 378 6.51 12.90 27.62
N LYS A 379 6.70 12.44 28.86
CA LYS A 379 5.68 11.74 29.62
C LYS A 379 4.46 12.61 29.93
N ALA A 380 4.67 13.86 30.31
CA ALA A 380 3.57 14.79 30.59
C ALA A 380 2.72 15.07 29.33
N ILE A 381 3.37 15.20 28.17
CA ILE A 381 2.72 15.41 26.87
C ILE A 381 1.81 14.22 26.53
N SER A 382 2.33 13.00 26.53
CA SER A 382 1.53 11.82 26.18
C SER A 382 0.43 11.53 27.22
N THR A 383 0.68 11.82 28.50
CA THR A 383 -0.35 11.78 29.55
C THR A 383 -1.50 12.73 29.25
N ALA A 384 -1.21 13.97 28.83
CA ALA A 384 -2.22 14.97 28.53
C ALA A 384 -3.07 14.60 27.30
N VAL A 385 -2.43 14.11 26.22
CA VAL A 385 -3.14 13.62 25.04
C VAL A 385 -4.01 12.41 25.38
N SER A 386 -3.48 11.46 26.15
CA SER A 386 -4.22 10.26 26.52
C SER A 386 -5.47 10.58 27.34
N LYS A 387 -5.35 11.43 28.37
CA LYS A 387 -6.50 11.91 29.15
C LYS A 387 -7.53 12.64 28.28
N THR A 388 -7.07 13.41 27.32
CA THR A 388 -7.94 14.13 26.37
C THR A 388 -8.77 13.14 25.54
N LEU A 389 -8.12 12.13 24.94
CA LEU A 389 -8.80 11.11 24.16
C LEU A 389 -9.80 10.32 25.02
N GLN A 390 -9.41 9.89 26.23
CA GLN A 390 -10.30 9.19 27.16
C GLN A 390 -11.51 10.02 27.61
N THR A 391 -11.34 11.35 27.69
CA THR A 391 -12.44 12.26 28.02
C THR A 391 -13.44 12.38 26.86
N ALA A 392 -12.95 12.33 25.61
CA ALA A 392 -13.80 12.34 24.42
C ALA A 392 -14.51 10.99 24.21
N ASP A 393 -13.76 9.89 24.38
CA ASP A 393 -14.21 8.52 24.27
C ASP A 393 -13.49 7.64 25.30
N LYS A 394 -14.25 7.07 26.24
CA LYS A 394 -13.72 6.21 27.31
C LYS A 394 -13.04 4.94 26.79
N ASP A 395 -13.38 4.49 25.58
CA ASP A 395 -12.84 3.28 24.96
C ASP A 395 -11.74 3.60 23.94
N ALA A 396 -11.31 4.86 23.84
CA ALA A 396 -10.33 5.34 22.88
C ALA A 396 -9.03 4.53 22.93
N VAL A 397 -8.56 4.17 21.73
CA VAL A 397 -7.25 3.61 21.45
C VAL A 397 -6.49 4.64 20.63
N TRP A 398 -5.39 5.14 21.19
CA TRP A 398 -4.47 6.02 20.49
C TRP A 398 -3.62 5.19 19.52
N VAL A 399 -3.97 5.26 18.24
CA VAL A 399 -3.18 4.67 17.16
C VAL A 399 -2.10 5.66 16.72
N MET A 400 -0.86 5.20 16.63
CA MET A 400 0.27 6.04 16.21
C MET A 400 1.28 5.28 15.37
N GLN A 401 2.03 6.00 14.55
CA GLN A 401 3.17 5.46 13.80
C GLN A 401 4.39 5.40 14.70
N GLY A 402 5.06 4.25 14.77
CA GLY A 402 6.29 4.05 15.56
C GLY A 402 7.53 4.71 14.93
N TRP A 403 7.44 5.23 13.71
CA TRP A 403 8.58 5.72 12.93
C TRP A 403 9.34 6.88 13.59
N PHE A 404 8.68 7.74 14.36
CA PHE A 404 9.36 8.83 15.04
C PHE A 404 10.48 8.35 15.98
N LEU A 405 10.39 7.12 16.51
CA LEU A 405 11.38 6.51 17.40
C LEU A 405 12.70 6.16 16.69
N THR A 406 12.74 6.18 15.35
CA THR A 406 13.97 5.97 14.58
C THR A 406 14.80 7.25 14.46
N ALA A 407 14.20 8.42 14.72
CA ALA A 407 14.90 9.69 14.59
C ALA A 407 15.98 9.87 15.68
N PRO A 408 17.12 10.52 15.40
CA PRO A 408 18.24 10.64 16.35
C PRO A 408 17.91 11.28 17.70
N ALA A 409 16.82 12.06 17.78
CA ALA A 409 16.36 12.66 19.02
C ALA A 409 15.74 11.64 19.99
N TRP A 410 15.38 10.44 19.54
CA TRP A 410 14.72 9.42 20.35
C TRP A 410 15.71 8.32 20.74
N ASN A 411 15.60 7.88 21.98
CA ASN A 411 16.33 6.73 22.52
C ASN A 411 15.35 5.91 23.37
N PRO A 412 15.72 4.68 23.79
CA PRO A 412 14.82 3.82 24.56
C PRO A 412 14.24 4.48 25.83
N ALA A 413 15.02 5.29 26.54
CA ALA A 413 14.53 5.97 27.75
C ALA A 413 13.46 7.03 27.44
N ARG A 414 13.65 7.84 26.39
CA ARG A 414 12.67 8.83 25.92
C ARG A 414 11.41 8.18 25.36
N GLY A 415 11.57 7.13 24.54
CA GLY A 415 10.45 6.35 24.00
C GLY A 415 9.64 5.70 25.12
N LYS A 416 10.31 5.13 26.11
CA LYS A 416 9.68 4.57 27.31
C LYS A 416 8.88 5.62 28.08
N ALA A 417 9.49 6.76 28.41
CA ALA A 417 8.79 7.81 29.14
C ALA A 417 7.55 8.32 28.39
N TYR A 418 7.64 8.47 27.07
CA TYR A 418 6.51 8.84 26.23
C TYR A 418 5.39 7.79 26.27
N LEU A 419 5.69 6.50 26.10
CA LEU A 419 4.67 5.44 26.12
C LEU A 419 4.08 5.19 27.52
N GLU A 420 4.90 5.30 28.57
CA GLU A 420 4.44 5.20 29.97
C GLU A 420 3.44 6.30 30.33
N GLY A 421 3.54 7.50 29.76
CA GLY A 421 2.56 8.56 30.02
C GLY A 421 1.15 8.19 29.55
N ILE A 422 1.03 7.39 28.49
CA ILE A 422 -0.25 6.85 28.02
C ILE A 422 -0.81 5.86 29.06
N GLN A 423 0.04 4.93 29.52
CA GLN A 423 -0.34 3.90 30.49
C GLN A 423 -0.71 4.50 31.85
N GLU A 424 0.01 5.52 32.31
CA GLU A 424 -0.26 6.22 33.58
C GLU A 424 -1.61 6.97 33.54
N ALA A 425 -2.01 7.47 32.38
CA ALA A 425 -3.36 8.00 32.17
C ALA A 425 -4.45 6.91 32.14
N GLY A 426 -4.08 5.61 32.12
CA GLY A 426 -4.99 4.49 31.90
C GLY A 426 -5.42 4.35 30.44
N GLY A 427 -4.68 4.98 29.51
CA GLY A 427 -4.97 4.98 28.09
C GLY A 427 -4.61 3.67 27.41
N LYS A 428 -5.27 3.41 26.27
CA LYS A 428 -4.90 2.33 25.36
C LYS A 428 -4.15 2.92 24.17
N SER A 429 -3.14 2.21 23.69
CA SER A 429 -2.39 2.58 22.48
C SER A 429 -2.26 1.39 21.54
N PHE A 430 -2.11 1.67 20.25
CA PHE A 430 -1.70 0.70 19.24
C PHE A 430 -0.62 1.34 18.36
N VAL A 431 0.60 0.82 18.42
CA VAL A 431 1.73 1.34 17.64
C VAL A 431 1.86 0.58 16.33
N TYR A 432 1.79 1.28 15.20
CA TYR A 432 2.20 0.72 13.91
C TYR A 432 3.73 0.71 13.83
N ASP A 433 4.34 -0.47 13.95
CA ASP A 433 5.78 -0.61 13.67
C ASP A 433 6.01 -0.68 12.16
N LEU A 434 6.02 0.52 11.55
CA LEU A 434 5.85 0.74 10.11
C LEU A 434 6.81 -0.04 9.21
N ALA A 435 7.98 -0.44 9.70
CA ALA A 435 9.04 -1.01 8.87
C ALA A 435 9.63 -2.26 9.51
N SER A 436 8.79 -3.11 10.11
CA SER A 436 9.25 -4.24 10.91
C SER A 436 10.10 -5.27 10.13
N ASP A 437 10.00 -5.29 8.81
CA ASP A 437 10.82 -6.07 7.88
C ASP A 437 12.23 -5.50 7.63
N SER A 438 12.47 -4.23 7.95
CA SER A 438 13.74 -3.55 7.65
C SER A 438 14.35 -2.84 8.85
N VAL A 439 13.54 -2.13 9.62
CA VAL A 439 13.91 -1.38 10.83
C VAL A 439 12.95 -1.77 11.97
N PRO A 440 13.16 -2.95 12.61
CA PRO A 440 12.25 -3.46 13.64
C PRO A 440 12.35 -2.65 14.95
N VAL A 441 11.51 -1.63 15.09
CA VAL A 441 11.48 -0.78 16.29
C VAL A 441 11.05 -1.59 17.52
N TRP A 442 10.16 -2.58 17.34
CA TRP A 442 9.71 -3.50 18.38
C TRP A 442 10.86 -4.20 19.11
N ASP A 443 11.95 -4.52 18.41
CA ASP A 443 13.12 -5.20 18.97
C ASP A 443 13.99 -4.23 19.78
N SER A 444 14.21 -3.03 19.25
CA SER A 444 15.05 -2.01 19.91
C SER A 444 14.36 -1.27 21.08
N TYR A 445 13.03 -1.37 21.18
CA TYR A 445 12.20 -0.69 22.16
C TYR A 445 11.39 -1.65 23.05
N ASP A 446 11.89 -2.89 23.25
CA ASP A 446 11.35 -3.87 24.21
C ASP A 446 9.83 -4.08 24.06
N GLY A 447 9.38 -4.33 22.82
CA GLY A 447 7.96 -4.51 22.50
C GLY A 447 7.11 -3.28 22.84
N PHE A 448 7.65 -2.07 22.65
CA PHE A 448 7.02 -0.80 22.98
C PHE A 448 6.59 -0.68 24.46
N PHE A 449 7.39 -1.29 25.35
CA PHE A 449 7.25 -1.21 26.80
C PHE A 449 5.83 -1.51 27.32
N GLY A 450 5.19 -2.52 26.73
CA GLY A 450 3.86 -3.00 27.12
C GLY A 450 2.69 -2.38 26.35
N SER A 451 2.92 -1.48 25.40
CA SER A 451 1.88 -1.01 24.46
C SER A 451 1.53 -2.11 23.44
N ASP A 452 0.29 -2.16 22.98
CA ASP A 452 -0.05 -3.02 21.84
C ASP A 452 0.63 -2.48 20.58
N PHE A 453 1.10 -3.38 19.71
CA PHE A 453 1.72 -2.99 18.44
C PHE A 453 1.35 -3.94 17.30
N GLY A 454 1.53 -3.44 16.07
CA GLY A 454 1.39 -4.20 14.85
C GLY A 454 2.71 -4.33 14.11
N TRP A 455 3.10 -5.55 13.75
CA TRP A 455 4.26 -5.81 12.89
C TRP A 455 3.85 -5.62 11.42
N SER A 456 4.70 -5.02 10.58
CA SER A 456 4.38 -4.86 9.16
C SER A 456 5.55 -4.95 8.20
N VAL A 457 5.18 -5.16 6.95
CA VAL A 457 6.07 -5.03 5.79
C VAL A 457 5.89 -3.65 5.18
N ILE A 458 6.94 -2.82 5.20
CA ILE A 458 6.97 -1.58 4.42
C ILE A 458 7.31 -1.88 2.97
N ASN A 459 8.43 -2.59 2.74
CA ASN A 459 9.03 -2.97 1.44
C ASN A 459 9.27 -1.85 0.41
N ASN A 460 8.45 -0.80 0.36
CA ASN A 460 8.44 0.24 -0.65
C ASN A 460 8.42 1.64 -0.03
N TYR A 461 9.32 2.48 -0.52
CA TYR A 461 9.44 3.89 -0.16
C TYR A 461 9.30 4.75 -1.42
N GLY A 462 8.63 5.90 -1.28
CA GLY A 462 8.38 6.87 -2.34
C GLY A 462 7.48 6.37 -3.47
N ALA A 463 6.83 5.21 -3.34
CA ALA A 463 6.22 4.48 -4.47
C ALA A 463 7.23 4.20 -5.61
N SER A 464 8.53 4.09 -5.33
CA SER A 464 9.55 3.82 -6.35
C SER A 464 9.41 2.41 -6.90
N GLN A 465 9.73 2.23 -8.20
CA GLN A 465 9.79 0.89 -8.82
C GLN A 465 11.11 0.19 -8.51
N GLY A 466 11.09 -1.13 -8.55
CA GLY A 466 12.25 -2.00 -8.38
C GLY A 466 11.82 -3.34 -7.80
N LEU A 467 12.55 -4.41 -8.13
CA LEU A 467 12.28 -5.71 -7.53
C LEU A 467 13.05 -5.81 -6.22
N PHE A 468 12.35 -5.71 -5.08
CA PHE A 468 12.91 -5.79 -3.73
C PHE A 468 12.02 -6.64 -2.81
N GLY A 469 12.65 -7.30 -1.84
CA GLY A 469 12.02 -8.02 -0.75
C GLY A 469 13.07 -8.64 0.17
N LYS A 470 12.60 -9.11 1.34
CA LYS A 470 13.41 -9.80 2.35
C LYS A 470 12.74 -11.10 2.77
N LEU A 471 12.43 -11.96 1.80
CA LEU A 471 11.62 -13.17 1.97
C LEU A 471 12.07 -14.04 3.15
N SER A 472 13.37 -14.26 3.33
CA SER A 472 13.89 -15.05 4.44
C SER A 472 13.66 -14.40 5.81
N GLU A 473 13.71 -13.07 5.91
CA GLU A 473 13.47 -12.35 7.17
C GLU A 473 11.97 -12.26 7.49
N ILE A 474 11.14 -11.85 6.53
CA ILE A 474 9.70 -11.61 6.77
C ILE A 474 8.93 -12.89 7.11
N THR A 475 9.44 -14.06 6.74
CA THR A 475 8.82 -15.34 7.05
C THR A 475 9.14 -15.86 8.45
N VAL A 476 10.04 -15.19 9.18
CA VAL A 476 10.49 -15.56 10.53
C VAL A 476 10.13 -14.48 11.55
N LEU A 477 10.46 -13.22 11.26
CA LEU A 477 10.34 -12.10 12.20
C LEU A 477 8.96 -11.92 12.87
N PRO A 478 7.80 -12.04 12.19
CA PRO A 478 6.52 -11.88 12.87
C PRO A 478 6.27 -12.94 13.94
N TYR A 479 6.75 -14.17 13.73
CA TYR A 479 6.65 -15.25 14.73
C TYR A 479 7.65 -15.07 15.86
N THR A 480 8.85 -14.55 15.58
CA THR A 480 9.81 -14.14 16.62
C THR A 480 9.22 -13.06 17.52
N ALA A 481 8.64 -12.00 16.93
CA ALA A 481 7.98 -10.94 17.67
C ALA A 481 6.81 -11.49 18.51
N PHE A 482 6.00 -12.39 17.94
CA PHE A 482 4.91 -13.04 18.68
C PHE A 482 5.39 -13.91 19.85
N ALA A 483 6.49 -14.65 19.67
CA ALA A 483 7.04 -15.51 20.71
C ALA A 483 7.59 -14.70 21.90
N GLN A 484 8.19 -13.54 21.63
CA GLN A 484 8.71 -12.63 22.66
C GLN A 484 7.60 -11.81 23.33
N TYR A 485 6.63 -11.32 22.55
CA TYR A 485 5.58 -10.40 23.01
C TYR A 485 4.17 -10.92 22.68
N PRO A 486 3.76 -12.12 23.15
CA PRO A 486 2.51 -12.77 22.74
C PRO A 486 1.24 -12.03 23.19
N ASN A 487 1.38 -11.11 24.16
CA ASN A 487 0.27 -10.30 24.66
C ASN A 487 0.17 -8.94 23.97
N GLN A 488 1.28 -8.39 23.44
CA GLN A 488 1.37 -7.05 22.86
C GLN A 488 1.40 -7.03 21.34
N LEU A 489 1.88 -8.09 20.67
CA LEU A 489 1.75 -8.18 19.22
C LEU A 489 0.28 -8.45 18.88
N ARG A 490 -0.41 -7.41 18.45
CA ARG A 490 -1.86 -7.41 18.20
C ARG A 490 -2.21 -7.23 16.73
N GLY A 491 -1.24 -7.01 15.85
CA GLY A 491 -1.53 -6.94 14.43
C GLY A 491 -0.38 -7.33 13.51
N ILE A 492 -0.75 -7.71 12.29
CA ILE A 492 0.15 -7.91 11.16
C ILE A 492 -0.37 -7.07 9.99
N GLY A 493 0.48 -6.36 9.26
CA GLY A 493 0.00 -5.49 8.19
C GLY A 493 0.99 -5.19 7.08
N VAL A 494 0.52 -4.40 6.12
CA VAL A 494 1.33 -3.80 5.06
C VAL A 494 1.27 -2.28 5.19
N THR A 495 2.44 -1.65 5.20
CA THR A 495 2.64 -0.20 5.41
C THR A 495 3.51 0.39 4.31
N ALA A 496 3.35 -0.11 3.10
CA ALA A 496 4.05 0.39 1.92
C ALA A 496 3.70 1.85 1.63
N GLU A 497 4.70 2.69 1.32
CA GLU A 497 4.44 4.04 0.84
C GLU A 497 3.74 4.04 -0.53
N GLY A 498 3.93 2.98 -1.33
CA GLY A 498 3.22 2.75 -2.59
C GLY A 498 3.10 1.28 -2.98
N ILE A 499 2.07 0.97 -3.78
CA ILE A 499 1.72 -0.40 -4.21
C ILE A 499 1.90 -0.56 -5.73
N ASN A 500 1.28 -1.60 -6.33
CA ASN A 500 1.44 -1.97 -7.74
C ASN A 500 2.86 -2.42 -8.09
N ASN A 501 3.54 -3.03 -7.12
CA ASN A 501 4.87 -3.62 -7.20
C ASN A 501 4.89 -4.87 -6.31
N ASN A 502 5.89 -5.75 -6.47
CA ASN A 502 6.24 -6.83 -5.52
C ASN A 502 5.04 -7.63 -4.94
N GLU A 503 4.02 -7.91 -5.77
CA GLU A 503 2.69 -8.36 -5.29
C GLU A 503 2.74 -9.64 -4.45
N PHE A 504 3.70 -10.53 -4.75
CA PHE A 504 3.92 -11.74 -3.97
C PHE A 504 4.29 -11.45 -2.51
N ILE A 505 5.11 -10.42 -2.24
CA ILE A 505 5.54 -10.03 -0.89
C ILE A 505 4.34 -9.59 -0.05
N TYR A 506 3.51 -8.69 -0.58
CA TYR A 506 2.33 -8.18 0.12
C TYR A 506 1.28 -9.28 0.31
N GLY A 507 1.02 -10.08 -0.73
CA GLY A 507 0.09 -11.21 -0.64
C GLY A 507 0.52 -12.26 0.38
N LEU A 508 1.82 -12.57 0.46
CA LEU A 508 2.40 -13.50 1.43
C LEU A 508 2.26 -12.96 2.86
N THR A 509 2.42 -11.66 3.08
CA THR A 509 2.33 -11.03 4.41
C THR A 509 0.98 -11.31 5.08
N TYR A 510 -0.12 -11.25 4.33
CA TYR A 510 -1.46 -11.56 4.85
C TYR A 510 -1.73 -13.05 5.08
N THR A 511 -0.79 -13.94 4.75
CA THR A 511 -0.89 -15.35 5.11
C THR A 511 -0.38 -15.63 6.52
N PHE A 512 0.53 -14.79 7.05
CA PHE A 512 1.18 -15.05 8.33
C PHE A 512 0.19 -15.21 9.48
N PRO A 513 -0.81 -14.32 9.67
CA PRO A 513 -1.76 -14.41 10.78
C PRO A 513 -2.46 -15.77 10.88
N TRP A 514 -2.65 -16.44 9.75
CA TRP A 514 -3.43 -17.67 9.62
C TRP A 514 -2.59 -18.95 9.77
N VAL A 515 -1.30 -18.81 10.07
CA VAL A 515 -0.39 -19.91 10.39
C VAL A 515 -0.34 -20.10 11.90
N ASN A 516 -0.16 -21.34 12.37
CA ASN A 516 0.06 -21.60 13.79
C ASN A 516 1.43 -21.05 14.23
N PRO A 517 1.49 -20.05 15.12
CA PRO A 517 2.76 -19.44 15.51
C PRO A 517 3.65 -20.36 16.37
N ASP A 518 3.13 -21.46 16.93
CA ASP A 518 3.93 -22.47 17.64
C ASP A 518 4.69 -23.42 16.72
N GLN A 519 4.20 -23.57 15.50
CA GLN A 519 4.78 -24.41 14.46
C GLN A 519 4.73 -23.65 13.14
N PRO A 520 5.52 -22.56 12.99
CA PRO A 520 5.51 -21.76 11.78
C PRO A 520 6.12 -22.55 10.62
N ALA A 521 5.29 -23.34 9.95
CA ALA A 521 5.66 -24.17 8.81
C ALA A 521 5.19 -23.50 7.51
N LEU A 522 5.92 -22.50 7.05
CA LEU A 522 5.68 -21.88 5.75
C LEU A 522 6.52 -22.56 4.67
N ASN A 523 5.91 -23.41 3.85
CA ASN A 523 6.56 -23.93 2.64
C ASN A 523 6.55 -22.86 1.53
N ILE A 524 7.53 -21.95 1.57
CA ILE A 524 7.65 -20.84 0.62
C ILE A 524 7.77 -21.30 -0.83
N PRO A 525 8.61 -22.31 -1.18
CA PRO A 525 8.64 -22.85 -2.53
C PRO A 525 7.27 -23.29 -3.03
N LYS A 526 6.48 -23.99 -2.19
CA LYS A 526 5.12 -24.42 -2.57
C LYS A 526 4.15 -23.25 -2.73
N ARG A 527 4.20 -22.27 -1.82
CA ARG A 527 3.35 -21.07 -1.92
C ARG A 527 3.66 -20.24 -3.17
N LEU A 528 4.94 -20.12 -3.51
CA LEU A 528 5.38 -19.47 -4.74
C LEU A 528 4.88 -20.23 -5.97
N GLU A 529 5.02 -21.56 -5.99
CA GLU A 529 4.52 -22.41 -7.07
C GLU A 529 3.02 -22.20 -7.32
N GLN A 530 2.23 -22.22 -6.24
CA GLN A 530 0.78 -22.01 -6.28
C GLN A 530 0.41 -20.58 -6.70
N PHE A 531 1.14 -19.57 -6.21
CA PHE A 531 0.95 -18.18 -6.64
C PHE A 531 1.08 -18.04 -8.16
N ILE A 532 2.14 -18.61 -8.73
CA ILE A 532 2.40 -18.56 -10.18
C ILE A 532 1.30 -19.31 -10.95
N GLN A 533 0.85 -20.47 -10.46
CA GLN A 533 -0.26 -21.23 -11.04
C GLN A 533 -1.55 -20.41 -11.09
N ARG A 534 -1.92 -19.75 -10.00
CA ARG A 534 -3.12 -18.89 -9.96
C ARG A 534 -2.99 -17.66 -10.83
N ARG A 535 -1.80 -17.06 -10.83
CA ARG A 535 -1.49 -15.81 -11.53
C ARG A 535 -1.46 -15.98 -13.05
N TYR A 536 -0.92 -17.09 -13.55
CA TYR A 536 -0.73 -17.32 -14.99
C TYR A 536 -1.60 -18.42 -15.57
N GLY A 537 -2.19 -19.26 -14.73
CA GLY A 537 -2.91 -20.46 -15.15
C GLY A 537 -2.01 -21.61 -15.58
N PRO A 538 -2.61 -22.78 -15.86
CA PRO A 538 -1.85 -23.99 -16.18
C PRO A 538 -0.93 -23.88 -17.39
N SER A 539 -1.32 -23.10 -18.42
CA SER A 539 -0.49 -22.96 -19.63
C SER A 539 0.66 -21.96 -19.45
N GLY A 540 0.43 -20.88 -18.68
CA GLY A 540 1.47 -19.86 -18.42
C GLY A 540 2.44 -20.25 -17.30
N ALA A 541 2.03 -21.07 -16.33
CA ALA A 541 2.84 -21.48 -15.18
C ALA A 541 3.73 -22.71 -15.49
N THR A 542 4.41 -22.71 -16.63
CA THR A 542 5.26 -23.84 -17.06
C THR A 542 6.41 -24.10 -16.07
N PRO A 543 7.01 -25.31 -16.05
CA PRO A 543 8.16 -25.60 -15.19
C PRO A 543 9.33 -24.62 -15.35
N LYS A 544 9.54 -24.08 -16.56
CA LYS A 544 10.55 -23.06 -16.83
C LYS A 544 10.22 -21.73 -16.14
N VAL A 545 8.95 -21.32 -16.22
CA VAL A 545 8.46 -20.09 -15.55
C VAL A 545 8.55 -20.24 -14.03
N GLN A 546 8.16 -21.40 -13.50
CA GLN A 546 8.31 -21.73 -12.07
C GLN A 546 9.78 -21.62 -11.62
N GLN A 547 10.70 -22.17 -12.41
CA GLN A 547 12.12 -22.07 -12.12
C GLN A 547 12.63 -20.61 -12.19
N ALA A 548 12.20 -19.82 -13.17
CA ALA A 548 12.59 -18.41 -13.27
C ALA A 548 12.13 -17.59 -12.06
N TRP A 549 10.88 -17.77 -11.63
CA TRP A 549 10.37 -17.13 -10.42
C TRP A 549 11.10 -17.59 -9.15
N LYS A 550 11.46 -18.88 -9.05
CA LYS A 550 12.29 -19.37 -7.96
C LYS A 550 13.63 -18.62 -7.90
N LEU A 551 14.30 -18.45 -9.04
CA LEU A 551 15.55 -17.67 -9.11
C LEU A 551 15.35 -16.21 -8.67
N LEU A 552 14.26 -15.56 -9.07
CA LEU A 552 13.92 -14.21 -8.60
C LEU A 552 13.66 -14.18 -7.09
N SER A 553 12.98 -15.19 -6.55
CA SER A 553 12.70 -15.31 -5.11
C SER A 553 13.97 -15.47 -4.27
N GLU A 554 15.01 -16.09 -4.83
CA GLU A 554 16.30 -16.31 -4.17
C GLU A 554 17.28 -15.13 -4.38
N THR A 555 16.85 -14.08 -5.11
CA THR A 555 17.69 -12.93 -5.47
C THR A 555 17.00 -11.59 -5.14
N VAL A 556 16.18 -11.08 -6.05
CA VAL A 556 15.55 -9.75 -5.96
C VAL A 556 14.52 -9.66 -4.83
N TRP A 557 13.94 -10.77 -4.40
CA TRP A 557 12.98 -10.77 -3.28
C TRP A 557 13.56 -11.29 -1.97
N ASP A 558 14.86 -11.61 -1.92
CA ASP A 558 15.52 -12.07 -0.70
C ASP A 558 16.86 -11.36 -0.50
N SER A 559 16.79 -10.05 -0.19
CA SER A 559 17.98 -9.32 0.25
C SER A 559 18.44 -9.83 1.61
N ARG A 560 19.60 -10.49 1.63
CA ARG A 560 20.30 -10.94 2.87
C ARG A 560 21.41 -9.98 3.29
N THR A 561 21.36 -8.76 2.76
CA THR A 561 22.30 -7.70 3.10
C THR A 561 21.70 -6.79 4.18
N LYS A 562 22.49 -5.90 4.77
CA LYS A 562 21.98 -4.88 5.72
C LYS A 562 21.18 -3.76 5.04
N LYS A 563 20.67 -3.97 3.82
CA LYS A 563 19.97 -2.94 3.05
C LYS A 563 18.53 -2.82 3.57
N GLU A 564 18.12 -1.60 3.90
CA GLU A 564 16.80 -1.32 4.47
C GLU A 564 15.74 -1.10 3.38
N THR A 565 16.15 -0.71 2.17
CA THR A 565 15.26 -0.33 1.07
C THR A 565 15.63 -1.02 -0.24
N GLY A 566 14.77 -0.95 -1.26
CA GLY A 566 15.15 -1.23 -2.64
C GLY A 566 16.20 -0.26 -3.20
N SER A 567 16.70 -0.54 -4.40
CA SER A 567 17.67 0.31 -5.12
C SER A 567 16.98 1.16 -6.19
N LYS A 568 17.44 2.40 -6.35
CA LYS A 568 17.07 3.26 -7.47
C LYS A 568 17.97 3.00 -8.67
N SER A 569 17.41 3.09 -9.87
CA SER A 569 18.23 3.10 -11.08
C SER A 569 19.00 4.42 -11.18
N TYR A 570 20.18 4.38 -11.81
CA TYR A 570 20.94 5.59 -12.12
C TYR A 570 20.09 6.62 -12.87
N ILE A 571 19.15 6.18 -13.72
CA ILE A 571 18.33 7.09 -14.53
C ILE A 571 17.45 8.02 -13.69
N GLU A 572 17.06 7.59 -12.48
CA GLU A 572 16.17 8.32 -11.59
C GLU A 572 16.88 9.41 -10.79
N LYS A 573 18.20 9.34 -10.67
CA LYS A 573 19.02 10.27 -9.90
C LYS A 573 19.65 11.32 -10.83
N PRO A 574 20.04 12.50 -10.31
CA PRO A 574 20.84 13.46 -11.07
C PRO A 574 22.12 12.80 -11.61
N PRO A 575 22.42 12.92 -12.92
CA PRO A 575 23.63 12.35 -13.50
C PRO A 575 24.91 12.87 -12.83
N ALA A 576 25.84 11.96 -12.55
CA ALA A 576 27.14 12.28 -11.97
C ALA A 576 28.25 11.38 -12.54
N LEU A 577 29.50 11.78 -12.31
CA LEU A 577 30.69 10.98 -12.66
C LEU A 577 30.73 9.66 -11.87
N ASN A 578 30.35 9.70 -10.59
CA ASN A 578 30.19 8.52 -9.75
C ASN A 578 28.72 8.42 -9.32
N MET A 579 28.06 7.35 -9.73
CA MET A 579 26.66 7.09 -9.42
C MET A 579 26.49 6.03 -8.33
N THR A 580 27.57 5.43 -7.82
CA THR A 580 27.51 4.37 -6.81
C THR A 580 27.14 4.95 -5.45
N ASP A 581 25.97 4.56 -4.94
CA ASP A 581 25.45 4.99 -3.65
C ASP A 581 24.89 3.77 -2.88
N PRO A 582 25.54 3.34 -1.78
CA PRO A 582 25.05 2.24 -0.96
C PRO A 582 24.00 2.65 0.06
N GLY A 583 23.68 3.94 0.19
CA GLY A 583 22.81 4.49 1.23
C GLY A 583 21.32 4.21 1.02
N TRP A 584 20.50 4.96 1.78
CA TRP A 584 19.04 4.91 1.72
C TRP A 584 18.53 5.24 0.32
N LEU A 585 17.73 4.36 -0.28
CA LEU A 585 17.31 4.47 -1.68
C LEU A 585 18.48 4.76 -2.63
N GLY A 586 19.63 4.15 -2.33
CA GLY A 586 20.84 4.21 -3.13
C GLY A 586 20.75 3.39 -4.42
N THR A 587 21.85 3.30 -5.14
CA THR A 587 21.92 2.76 -6.50
C THR A 587 22.67 1.43 -6.63
N VAL A 588 23.20 0.91 -5.52
CA VAL A 588 23.86 -0.40 -5.46
C VAL A 588 22.82 -1.51 -5.35
N PHE A 589 22.76 -2.40 -6.35
CA PHE A 589 21.94 -3.61 -6.35
C PHE A 589 22.64 -4.73 -5.57
N TRP A 590 21.89 -5.52 -4.78
CA TRP A 590 22.45 -6.49 -3.80
C TRP A 590 22.52 -7.93 -4.34
N TYR A 591 21.94 -8.20 -5.49
CA TYR A 591 21.73 -9.55 -6.00
C TYR A 591 22.69 -9.89 -7.15
N ASN A 592 22.91 -11.19 -7.36
CA ASN A 592 23.66 -11.73 -8.49
C ASN A 592 22.94 -11.45 -9.81
N LYS A 593 23.55 -10.66 -10.70
CA LYS A 593 22.89 -10.20 -11.93
C LYS A 593 22.76 -11.32 -12.95
N THR A 594 23.67 -12.29 -12.97
CA THR A 594 23.65 -13.42 -13.90
C THR A 594 22.38 -14.25 -13.71
N THR A 595 22.02 -14.49 -12.45
CA THR A 595 20.81 -15.23 -12.06
C THR A 595 19.54 -14.49 -12.49
N VAL A 596 19.49 -13.17 -12.27
CA VAL A 596 18.32 -12.35 -12.65
C VAL A 596 18.18 -12.23 -14.18
N VAL A 597 19.30 -12.08 -14.91
CA VAL A 597 19.29 -12.09 -16.38
C VAL A 597 18.82 -13.43 -16.93
N HIS A 598 19.25 -14.55 -16.32
CA HIS A 598 18.79 -15.88 -16.73
C HIS A 598 17.29 -16.09 -16.46
N ALA A 599 16.78 -15.61 -15.32
CA ALA A 599 15.35 -15.65 -15.02
C ALA A 599 14.55 -14.82 -16.03
N TRP A 600 14.98 -13.59 -16.33
CA TRP A 600 14.35 -12.74 -17.34
C TRP A 600 14.34 -13.40 -18.73
N ASP A 601 15.47 -13.92 -19.19
CA ASP A 601 15.58 -14.65 -20.46
C ASP A 601 14.57 -15.81 -20.54
N THR A 602 14.48 -16.59 -19.47
CA THR A 602 13.55 -17.72 -19.38
C THR A 602 12.08 -17.27 -19.43
N LEU A 603 11.72 -16.18 -18.75
CA LEU A 603 10.37 -15.62 -18.76
C LEU A 603 9.97 -15.10 -20.15
N VAL A 604 10.87 -14.37 -20.82
CA VAL A 604 10.61 -13.85 -22.17
C VAL A 604 10.46 -14.99 -23.17
N GLN A 605 11.37 -15.96 -23.18
CA GLN A 605 11.29 -17.12 -24.07
C GLN A 605 9.98 -17.89 -23.87
N SER A 606 9.58 -18.11 -22.61
CA SER A 606 8.35 -18.81 -22.28
C SER A 606 7.11 -18.04 -22.75
N GLY A 607 7.07 -16.73 -22.53
CA GLY A 607 5.97 -15.88 -22.98
C GLY A 607 5.85 -15.80 -24.51
N VAL A 608 6.96 -15.69 -25.22
CA VAL A 608 7.00 -15.71 -26.70
C VAL A 608 6.55 -17.06 -27.25
N ALA A 609 6.99 -18.16 -26.64
CA ALA A 609 6.59 -19.51 -27.04
C ALA A 609 5.07 -19.72 -26.87
N GLU A 610 4.52 -19.33 -25.72
CA GLU A 610 3.07 -19.43 -25.43
C GLU A 610 2.24 -18.58 -26.41
N ARG A 611 2.67 -17.34 -26.69
CA ARG A 611 2.00 -16.45 -27.66
C ARG A 611 1.99 -17.03 -29.07
N ASN A 612 3.07 -17.71 -29.47
CA ASN A 612 3.21 -18.26 -30.82
C ASN A 612 2.66 -19.69 -30.98
N ALA A 613 2.11 -20.30 -29.93
CA ALA A 613 1.58 -21.64 -30.01
C ALA A 613 0.39 -21.71 -31.01
N PRO A 614 0.16 -22.83 -31.73
CA PRO A 614 -0.92 -22.97 -32.71
C PRO A 614 -2.35 -22.73 -32.17
N HIS A 615 -2.51 -22.78 -30.84
CA HIS A 615 -3.73 -22.42 -30.11
C HIS A 615 -3.44 -21.38 -29.01
N GLY A 616 -2.44 -20.52 -29.23
CA GLY A 616 -1.94 -19.57 -28.25
C GLY A 616 -3.05 -18.68 -27.71
N ARG A 617 -3.26 -18.73 -26.39
CA ARG A 617 -4.17 -17.83 -25.70
C ARG A 617 -3.43 -16.50 -25.47
N PRO A 618 -4.15 -15.36 -25.41
CA PRO A 618 -3.54 -14.12 -24.94
C PRO A 618 -2.90 -14.37 -23.57
N LEU A 619 -1.66 -13.90 -23.39
CA LEU A 619 -1.01 -13.99 -22.09
C LEU A 619 -1.86 -13.26 -21.03
N PRO A 620 -1.97 -13.79 -19.80
CA PRO A 620 -2.63 -13.08 -18.71
C PRO A 620 -2.01 -11.70 -18.49
N LYS A 621 -2.84 -10.71 -18.11
CA LYS A 621 -2.38 -9.33 -17.85
C LYS A 621 -1.25 -9.27 -16.82
N SER A 622 -1.32 -10.13 -15.80
CA SER A 622 -0.28 -10.34 -14.79
C SER A 622 1.05 -10.80 -15.40
N TYR A 623 1.04 -11.75 -16.35
CA TYR A 623 2.26 -12.19 -17.04
C TYR A 623 2.89 -11.05 -17.84
N ILE A 624 2.07 -10.26 -18.54
CA ILE A 624 2.54 -9.10 -19.31
C ILE A 624 3.17 -8.06 -18.37
N PHE A 625 2.53 -7.79 -17.24
CA PHE A 625 3.06 -6.90 -16.21
C PHE A 625 4.46 -7.37 -15.72
N ASP A 626 4.60 -8.66 -15.38
CA ASP A 626 5.87 -9.20 -14.88
C ASP A 626 6.97 -9.22 -15.95
N LEU A 627 6.62 -9.45 -17.22
CA LEU A 627 7.56 -9.31 -18.35
C LEU A 627 8.06 -7.88 -18.51
N VAL A 628 7.16 -6.90 -18.39
CA VAL A 628 7.53 -5.47 -18.47
C VAL A 628 8.44 -5.11 -17.30
N ASP A 629 8.09 -5.52 -16.08
CA ASP A 629 8.84 -5.18 -14.87
C ASP A 629 10.23 -5.83 -14.83
N THR A 630 10.34 -7.10 -15.19
CA THR A 630 11.63 -7.80 -15.27
C THR A 630 12.50 -7.27 -16.41
N THR A 631 11.92 -6.95 -17.58
CA THR A 631 12.69 -6.33 -18.67
C THR A 631 13.18 -4.94 -18.29
N ARG A 632 12.35 -4.14 -17.61
CA ARG A 632 12.75 -2.85 -17.03
C ARG A 632 13.92 -3.01 -16.07
N GLU A 633 13.86 -3.98 -15.16
CA GLU A 633 14.94 -4.26 -14.21
C GLU A 633 16.25 -4.54 -14.96
N ILE A 634 16.25 -5.37 -16.00
CA ILE A 634 17.47 -5.65 -16.78
C ILE A 634 18.02 -4.41 -17.47
N LEU A 635 17.18 -3.63 -18.13
CA LEU A 635 17.63 -2.41 -18.82
C LEU A 635 18.24 -1.41 -17.83
N LEU A 636 17.59 -1.20 -16.69
CA LEU A 636 17.88 -0.09 -15.79
C LEU A 636 18.81 -0.44 -14.60
N ALA A 637 18.93 -1.71 -14.23
CA ALA A 637 19.82 -2.19 -13.16
C ALA A 637 21.11 -2.86 -13.68
N THR A 638 21.08 -3.41 -14.90
CA THR A 638 22.22 -4.13 -15.49
C THR A 638 22.86 -3.33 -16.61
N ILE A 639 22.10 -3.00 -17.65
CA ILE A 639 22.68 -2.43 -18.88
C ILE A 639 23.03 -0.95 -18.70
N PHE A 640 22.10 -0.14 -18.19
CA PHE A 640 22.29 1.30 -18.06
C PHE A 640 23.51 1.67 -17.20
N PRO A 641 23.75 1.06 -16.01
CA PRO A 641 24.96 1.32 -15.22
C PRO A 641 26.26 0.93 -15.94
N SER A 642 26.28 -0.16 -16.71
CA SER A 642 27.48 -0.59 -17.46
C SER A 642 27.82 0.37 -18.60
N VAL A 643 26.81 0.85 -19.33
CA VAL A 643 27.00 1.85 -20.39
C VAL A 643 27.42 3.20 -19.81
N HIS A 644 26.90 3.57 -18.63
CA HIS A 644 27.39 4.73 -17.88
C HIS A 644 28.88 4.59 -17.54
N GLY A 645 29.31 3.42 -17.04
CA GLY A 645 30.74 3.15 -16.79
C GLY A 645 31.61 3.31 -18.04
N SER A 646 31.10 2.89 -19.21
CA SER A 646 31.79 3.07 -20.51
C SER A 646 31.90 4.55 -20.91
N LEU A 647 30.86 5.35 -20.66
CA LEU A 647 30.87 6.80 -20.87
C LEU A 647 31.91 7.49 -19.98
N ILE A 648 31.94 7.15 -18.69
CA ILE A 648 32.92 7.72 -17.75
C ILE A 648 34.35 7.30 -18.11
N ALA A 649 34.56 6.05 -18.53
CA ALA A 649 35.87 5.61 -19.00
C ALA A 649 36.32 6.36 -20.27
N ALA A 650 35.41 6.70 -21.18
CA ALA A 650 35.71 7.53 -22.35
C ALA A 650 36.06 8.97 -21.96
N TYR A 651 35.34 9.56 -21.01
CA TYR A 651 35.63 10.87 -20.45
C TYR A 651 37.02 10.91 -19.79
N ASN A 652 37.36 9.92 -18.97
CA ASN A 652 38.66 9.83 -18.30
C ASN A 652 39.83 9.68 -19.30
N ARG A 653 39.59 9.05 -20.46
CA ARG A 653 40.57 9.00 -21.56
C ARG A 653 40.58 10.23 -22.45
N GLN A 654 39.71 11.20 -22.18
CA GLN A 654 39.52 12.41 -22.99
C GLN A 654 39.19 12.09 -24.46
N ASP A 655 38.45 10.99 -24.71
CA ASP A 655 38.11 10.51 -26.04
C ASP A 655 36.71 11.00 -26.45
N ILE A 656 36.65 12.12 -27.19
CA ILE A 656 35.40 12.72 -27.66
C ILE A 656 34.58 11.76 -28.52
N ALA A 657 35.23 10.97 -29.39
CA ALA A 657 34.52 10.05 -30.27
C ALA A 657 33.80 8.97 -29.45
N GLN A 658 34.46 8.45 -28.42
CA GLN A 658 33.88 7.45 -27.53
C GLN A 658 32.88 8.04 -26.53
N ILE A 659 33.05 9.28 -26.07
CA ILE A 659 32.01 9.98 -25.28
C ILE A 659 30.71 10.05 -26.08
N ARG A 660 30.78 10.47 -27.35
CA ARG A 660 29.61 10.56 -28.24
C ARG A 660 28.98 9.19 -28.48
N THR A 661 29.79 8.14 -28.68
CA THR A 661 29.29 6.79 -28.91
C THR A 661 28.62 6.20 -27.67
N ALA A 662 29.30 6.21 -26.53
CA ALA A 662 28.76 5.70 -25.26
C ALA A 662 27.55 6.53 -24.81
N GLY A 663 27.59 7.86 -25.00
CA GLY A 663 26.48 8.75 -24.71
C GLY A 663 25.23 8.43 -25.54
N ARG A 664 25.37 8.18 -26.85
CA ARG A 664 24.24 7.75 -27.69
C ARG A 664 23.67 6.41 -27.22
N GLN A 665 24.52 5.44 -26.90
CA GLN A 665 24.09 4.14 -26.39
C GLN A 665 23.35 4.26 -25.05
N LEU A 666 23.82 5.12 -24.15
CA LEU A 666 23.16 5.37 -22.86
C LEU A 666 21.74 5.91 -23.06
N LEU A 667 21.60 6.91 -23.94
CA LEU A 667 20.31 7.50 -24.28
C LEU A 667 19.40 6.51 -25.04
N GLU A 668 19.98 5.62 -25.84
CA GLU A 668 19.24 4.56 -26.53
C GLU A 668 18.60 3.58 -25.54
N VAL A 669 19.36 3.12 -24.53
CA VAL A 669 18.83 2.27 -23.45
C VAL A 669 17.71 3.00 -22.69
N ALA A 670 17.87 4.28 -22.37
CA ALA A 670 16.84 5.08 -21.70
C ALA A 670 15.55 5.20 -22.55
N ASN A 671 15.68 5.49 -23.84
CA ASN A 671 14.53 5.62 -24.74
C ASN A 671 13.84 4.26 -24.98
N ASP A 672 14.59 3.16 -25.01
CA ASP A 672 14.03 1.82 -25.08
C ASP A 672 13.27 1.44 -23.81
N ALA A 673 13.80 1.81 -22.64
CA ALA A 673 13.10 1.66 -21.37
C ALA A 673 11.81 2.51 -21.34
N ASP A 674 11.85 3.75 -21.81
CA ASP A 674 10.66 4.59 -21.97
C ASP A 674 9.61 3.93 -22.89
N ARG A 675 10.04 3.42 -24.05
CA ARG A 675 9.15 2.75 -25.01
C ARG A 675 8.49 1.51 -24.41
N LEU A 676 9.24 0.70 -23.66
CA LEU A 676 8.75 -0.46 -22.93
C LEU A 676 7.69 -0.05 -21.91
N LEU A 677 8.04 0.89 -21.02
CA LEU A 677 7.19 1.28 -19.91
C LEU A 677 5.93 2.02 -20.38
N SER A 678 6.06 2.83 -21.43
CA SER A 678 4.94 3.49 -22.10
C SER A 678 3.98 2.52 -22.78
N SER A 679 4.34 1.24 -22.96
CA SER A 679 3.42 0.24 -23.53
C SER A 679 2.39 -0.28 -22.52
N HIS A 680 2.59 -0.04 -21.22
CA HIS A 680 1.75 -0.60 -20.17
C HIS A 680 1.23 0.49 -19.20
N PRO A 681 -0.08 0.57 -18.91
CA PRO A 681 -0.65 1.68 -18.14
C PRO A 681 -0.12 1.80 -16.70
N LEU A 682 0.19 0.68 -16.04
CA LEU A 682 0.78 0.70 -14.68
C LEU A 682 2.22 1.24 -14.62
N PHE A 683 2.86 1.42 -15.77
CA PHE A 683 4.22 1.97 -15.90
C PHE A 683 4.23 3.30 -16.68
N SER A 684 3.09 3.97 -16.78
CA SER A 684 2.91 5.14 -17.65
C SER A 684 2.67 6.41 -16.84
N PHE A 685 3.54 7.40 -17.02
CA PHE A 685 3.37 8.72 -16.41
C PHE A 685 2.10 9.41 -16.91
N GLY A 686 1.74 9.18 -18.17
CA GLY A 686 0.50 9.67 -18.74
C GLY A 686 -0.74 9.15 -18.02
N SER A 687 -0.72 7.90 -17.55
CA SER A 687 -1.83 7.35 -16.76
C SER A 687 -1.98 8.05 -15.41
N TRP A 688 -0.86 8.32 -14.73
CA TRP A 688 -0.84 9.09 -13.48
C TRP A 688 -1.37 10.51 -13.65
N VAL A 689 -0.91 11.22 -14.69
CA VAL A 689 -1.39 12.58 -14.98
C VAL A 689 -2.86 12.57 -15.42
N LYS A 690 -3.28 11.55 -16.17
CA LYS A 690 -4.70 11.38 -16.55
C LYS A 690 -5.58 11.28 -15.31
N GLU A 691 -5.19 10.42 -14.37
CA GLU A 691 -5.90 10.21 -13.11
C GLU A 691 -6.01 11.53 -12.31
N ALA A 692 -4.91 12.26 -12.18
CA ALA A 692 -4.90 13.57 -11.55
C ALA A 692 -5.89 14.54 -12.21
N ARG A 693 -5.88 14.65 -13.54
CA ARG A 693 -6.80 15.55 -14.25
C ARG A 693 -8.25 15.09 -14.16
N ASP A 694 -8.51 13.79 -14.25
CA ASP A 694 -9.85 13.23 -14.18
C ASP A 694 -10.47 13.36 -12.79
N SER A 695 -9.65 13.42 -11.74
CA SER A 695 -10.13 13.67 -10.38
C SER A 695 -10.81 15.06 -10.21
N SER A 696 -10.62 15.99 -11.16
CA SER A 696 -11.41 17.23 -11.25
C SER A 696 -12.91 16.99 -11.48
N ASN A 697 -13.30 15.77 -11.89
CA ASN A 697 -14.67 15.33 -12.11
C ASN A 697 -15.29 14.66 -10.87
N LEU A 698 -14.53 14.49 -9.78
CA LEU A 698 -15.05 13.80 -8.60
C LEU A 698 -16.32 14.48 -8.06
N PRO A 699 -17.32 13.69 -7.61
CA PRO A 699 -18.56 14.22 -7.08
C PRO A 699 -18.34 15.18 -5.91
N LEU A 700 -19.29 16.08 -5.71
CA LEU A 700 -19.34 16.96 -4.55
C LEU A 700 -20.37 16.46 -3.52
N PRO A 701 -20.30 16.94 -2.27
CA PRO A 701 -21.35 16.68 -1.28
C PRO A 701 -22.71 17.15 -1.79
N ALA A 702 -23.77 16.41 -1.44
CA ALA A 702 -25.13 16.73 -1.89
C ALA A 702 -25.50 18.20 -1.58
N GLY A 703 -26.09 18.88 -2.57
CA GLY A 703 -26.46 20.30 -2.45
C GLY A 703 -25.34 21.29 -2.75
N SER A 704 -24.10 20.84 -2.95
CA SER A 704 -22.99 21.71 -3.36
C SER A 704 -23.12 22.10 -4.83
N THR A 705 -22.80 23.36 -5.15
CA THR A 705 -22.74 23.86 -6.54
C THR A 705 -21.35 24.36 -6.85
N THR A 706 -20.90 24.14 -8.10
CA THR A 706 -19.67 24.77 -8.59
C THR A 706 -20.05 26.12 -9.20
N PRO A 707 -19.48 27.25 -8.76
CA PRO A 707 -19.76 28.56 -9.36
C PRO A 707 -19.48 28.55 -10.86
N SER A 708 -20.28 29.27 -11.65
CA SER A 708 -20.07 29.39 -13.11
C SER A 708 -18.72 30.04 -13.46
N THR A 709 -18.13 30.79 -12.53
CA THR A 709 -16.82 31.43 -12.64
C THR A 709 -15.65 30.49 -12.32
N PHE A 710 -15.90 29.26 -11.86
CA PHE A 710 -14.84 28.33 -11.50
C PHE A 710 -14.05 27.86 -12.72
N ASN A 711 -12.76 28.17 -12.77
CA ASN A 711 -11.89 27.76 -13.86
C ASN A 711 -11.47 26.29 -13.73
N ARG A 712 -12.29 25.39 -14.30
CA ARG A 712 -12.01 23.95 -14.28
C ARG A 712 -10.70 23.56 -14.99
N ASN A 713 -10.30 24.27 -16.04
CA ASN A 713 -9.04 24.00 -16.73
C ASN A 713 -7.83 24.32 -15.83
N GLY A 714 -7.90 25.44 -15.11
CA GLY A 714 -6.91 25.80 -14.09
C GLY A 714 -6.88 24.78 -12.94
N PHE A 715 -8.04 24.28 -12.50
CA PHE A 715 -8.08 23.21 -11.50
C PHE A 715 -7.39 21.93 -11.98
N GLN A 716 -7.64 21.50 -13.22
CA GLN A 716 -6.95 20.33 -13.79
C GLN A 716 -5.43 20.53 -13.88
N GLN A 717 -4.97 21.74 -14.20
CA GLN A 717 -3.55 22.07 -14.21
C GLN A 717 -2.95 22.09 -12.80
N PHE A 718 -3.68 22.60 -11.80
CA PHE A 718 -3.29 22.52 -10.40
C PHE A 718 -3.11 21.06 -9.96
N LEU A 719 -4.05 20.17 -10.27
CA LEU A 719 -3.93 18.73 -9.94
C LEU A 719 -2.74 18.07 -10.64
N GLU A 720 -2.54 18.34 -11.93
CA GLU A 720 -1.39 17.85 -12.69
C GLU A 720 -0.06 18.37 -12.15
N SER A 721 0.02 19.65 -11.75
CA SER A 721 1.25 20.22 -11.20
C SER A 721 1.65 19.56 -9.87
N ASN A 722 0.67 19.19 -9.04
CA ASN A 722 0.91 18.39 -7.83
C ASN A 722 1.43 16.98 -8.19
N ALA A 723 0.79 16.33 -9.17
CA ALA A 723 1.17 15.01 -9.66
C ALA A 723 2.61 14.98 -10.22
N ARG A 724 3.01 16.03 -10.95
CA ARG A 724 4.36 16.25 -11.51
C ARG A 724 5.39 16.47 -10.42
N ASN A 725 5.14 17.45 -9.55
CA ASN A 725 6.09 17.89 -8.55
C ASN A 725 6.42 16.74 -7.58
N LEU A 726 5.41 16.00 -7.11
CA LEU A 726 5.59 14.88 -6.16
C LEU A 726 6.59 13.83 -6.65
N VAL A 727 6.54 13.46 -7.94
CA VAL A 727 7.38 12.38 -8.50
C VAL A 727 8.73 12.87 -9.05
N THR A 728 9.05 14.15 -8.84
CA THR A 728 10.28 14.79 -9.31
C THR A 728 10.90 15.64 -8.20
N TRP A 729 10.74 16.96 -8.21
CA TRP A 729 11.32 17.87 -7.21
C TRP A 729 10.85 17.65 -5.79
N TRP A 730 9.65 17.10 -5.63
CA TRP A 730 8.92 16.92 -4.38
C TRP A 730 8.54 18.23 -3.68
N GLY A 731 9.36 19.29 -3.75
CA GLY A 731 9.12 20.61 -3.14
C GLY A 731 9.02 21.78 -4.12
N PRO A 732 8.94 23.02 -3.59
CA PRO A 732 8.89 24.25 -4.39
C PRO A 732 10.15 24.46 -5.24
N GLU A 733 11.27 23.98 -4.73
CA GLU A 733 12.57 23.91 -5.39
C GLU A 733 13.15 22.52 -5.10
N PRO A 734 14.06 22.01 -5.96
CA PRO A 734 14.73 20.74 -5.67
C PRO A 734 15.61 20.90 -4.43
N ALA A 735 15.26 20.20 -3.36
CA ALA A 735 15.95 20.19 -2.06
C ALA A 735 16.26 18.74 -1.65
N ASP A 736 16.35 18.46 -0.34
CA ASP A 736 16.72 17.14 0.21
C ASP A 736 15.84 15.98 -0.29
N LEU A 737 14.61 16.27 -0.74
CA LEU A 737 13.65 15.27 -1.24
C LEU A 737 13.54 15.21 -2.77
N ALA A 738 14.43 15.91 -3.49
CA ALA A 738 14.49 15.81 -4.93
C ALA A 738 14.66 14.35 -5.37
N ASP A 739 13.80 13.93 -6.30
CA ASP A 739 13.68 12.57 -6.81
C ASP A 739 13.39 11.51 -5.73
N TYR A 740 12.97 11.86 -4.50
CA TYR A 740 12.53 10.86 -3.50
C TYR A 740 11.34 10.05 -4.03
N GLY A 741 10.34 10.74 -4.58
CA GLY A 741 9.16 10.15 -5.22
C GLY A 741 9.39 9.68 -6.66
N SER A 742 10.65 9.54 -7.13
CA SER A 742 10.96 9.15 -8.51
C SER A 742 10.22 7.90 -8.97
N LYS A 743 9.96 7.85 -10.28
CA LYS A 743 9.32 6.71 -10.95
C LYS A 743 10.07 6.31 -12.20
N GLN A 744 10.20 5.02 -12.43
CA GLN A 744 10.57 4.43 -13.71
C GLN A 744 9.32 4.29 -14.59
N TRP A 745 8.79 5.43 -15.03
CA TRP A 745 7.61 5.51 -15.88
C TRP A 745 7.94 5.98 -17.28
N GLY A 746 7.33 5.32 -18.27
CA GLY A 746 7.31 5.79 -19.65
C GLY A 746 6.62 7.14 -19.75
N GLY A 747 7.14 8.03 -20.58
CA GLY A 747 6.79 9.43 -20.65
C GLY A 747 7.55 10.30 -19.64
N LEU A 748 7.74 9.85 -18.39
CA LEU A 748 8.60 10.56 -17.44
C LEU A 748 10.08 10.40 -17.82
N ILE A 749 10.49 9.19 -18.21
CA ILE A 749 11.85 8.93 -18.67
C ILE A 749 12.23 9.82 -19.85
N SER A 750 11.47 9.75 -20.94
CA SER A 750 11.76 10.52 -22.16
C SER A 750 11.69 12.03 -21.96
N SER A 751 10.81 12.51 -21.08
CA SER A 751 10.56 13.94 -20.97
C SER A 751 11.28 14.67 -19.84
N TYR A 752 11.73 13.95 -18.81
CA TYR A 752 12.37 14.53 -17.62
C TYR A 752 13.78 13.97 -17.42
N TYR A 753 13.96 12.64 -17.42
CA TYR A 753 15.29 12.06 -17.16
C TYR A 753 16.23 12.10 -18.37
N VAL A 754 15.76 11.72 -19.57
CA VAL A 754 16.58 11.72 -20.79
C VAL A 754 17.23 13.08 -21.07
N PRO A 755 16.52 14.23 -20.94
CA PRO A 755 17.15 15.55 -21.06
C PRO A 755 18.26 15.81 -20.03
N ARG A 756 18.13 15.36 -18.78
CA ARG A 756 19.21 15.48 -17.77
C ARG A 756 20.48 14.76 -18.26
N TRP A 757 20.32 13.54 -18.78
CA TRP A 757 21.43 12.74 -19.29
C TRP A 757 22.04 13.33 -20.58
N GLN A 758 21.24 13.91 -21.46
CA GLN A 758 21.73 14.65 -22.63
C GLN A 758 22.61 15.83 -22.23
N LEU A 759 22.16 16.62 -21.26
CA LEU A 759 22.93 17.76 -20.73
C LEU A 759 24.25 17.28 -20.10
N PHE A 760 24.23 16.16 -19.38
CA PHE A 760 25.42 15.59 -18.75
C PHE A 760 26.45 15.16 -19.81
N ILE A 761 26.03 14.39 -20.82
CA ILE A 761 26.90 13.96 -21.92
C ILE A 761 27.51 15.16 -22.65
N ALA A 762 26.70 16.20 -22.92
CA ALA A 762 27.17 17.41 -23.56
C ALA A 762 28.20 18.17 -22.69
N GLN A 763 28.01 18.20 -21.36
CA GLN A 763 28.99 18.81 -20.45
C GLN A 763 30.31 18.03 -20.38
N LEU A 764 30.26 16.69 -20.41
CA LEU A 764 31.47 15.87 -20.49
C LEU A 764 32.26 16.14 -21.78
N GLU A 765 31.56 16.17 -22.92
CA GLU A 765 32.17 16.48 -24.20
C GLU A 765 32.78 17.90 -24.22
N LEU A 766 32.03 18.89 -23.72
CA LEU A 766 32.48 20.28 -23.65
C LEU A 766 33.73 20.43 -22.78
N ALA A 767 33.78 19.75 -21.64
CA ALA A 767 34.93 19.76 -20.74
C ALA A 767 36.20 19.27 -21.46
N VAL A 768 36.11 18.16 -22.22
CA VAL A 768 37.24 17.65 -23.01
C VAL A 768 37.63 18.62 -24.14
N GLN A 769 36.67 19.16 -24.89
CA GLN A 769 36.94 20.13 -25.96
C GLN A 769 37.66 21.38 -25.45
N GLN A 770 37.28 21.86 -24.28
CA GLN A 770 37.85 23.05 -23.65
C GLN A 770 39.09 22.75 -22.81
N LYS A 771 39.52 21.48 -22.74
CA LYS A 771 40.66 21.02 -21.92
C LYS A 771 40.53 21.46 -20.47
N ARG A 772 39.33 21.33 -19.90
CA ARG A 772 39.02 21.61 -18.50
C ARG A 772 38.32 20.42 -17.86
N ASP A 773 38.24 20.45 -16.53
CA ASP A 773 37.46 19.47 -15.79
C ASP A 773 35.95 19.70 -15.93
N TYR A 774 35.19 18.63 -15.73
CA TYR A 774 33.74 18.67 -15.64
C TYR A 774 33.32 19.61 -14.51
N ASP A 775 32.38 20.50 -14.81
CA ASP A 775 31.86 21.48 -13.86
C ASP A 775 30.47 21.06 -13.38
N PRO A 776 30.35 20.49 -12.16
CA PRO A 776 29.07 20.06 -11.61
C PRO A 776 28.12 21.24 -11.33
N VAL A 777 28.65 22.44 -11.07
CA VAL A 777 27.84 23.64 -10.79
C VAL A 777 27.19 24.13 -12.08
N ALA A 778 27.97 24.25 -13.17
CA ALA A 778 27.42 24.59 -14.48
C ALA A 778 26.40 23.56 -14.97
N PHE A 779 26.68 22.27 -14.76
CA PHE A 779 25.72 21.21 -15.06
C PHE A 779 24.42 21.34 -14.25
N SER A 780 24.53 21.51 -12.92
CA SER A 780 23.37 21.68 -12.05
C SER A 780 22.49 22.87 -12.47
N ALA A 781 23.09 23.99 -12.88
CA ALA A 781 22.35 25.14 -13.41
C ALA A 781 21.59 24.82 -14.71
N LEU A 782 22.17 24.04 -15.63
CA LEU A 782 21.50 23.60 -16.85
C LEU A 782 20.33 22.66 -16.57
N VAL A 783 20.52 21.72 -15.65
CA VAL A 783 19.49 20.78 -15.21
C VAL A 783 18.35 21.52 -14.52
N SER A 784 18.64 22.39 -13.56
CA SER A 784 17.64 23.21 -12.87
C SER A 784 16.79 24.03 -13.85
N LYS A 785 17.41 24.63 -14.88
CA LYS A 785 16.68 25.34 -15.94
C LYS A 785 15.73 24.42 -16.70
N HIS A 786 16.18 23.22 -17.09
CA HIS A 786 15.34 22.24 -17.78
C HIS A 786 14.17 21.79 -16.92
N GLU A 787 14.45 21.41 -15.67
CA GLU A 787 13.43 20.90 -14.75
C GLU A 787 12.40 21.97 -14.38
N THR A 788 12.84 23.21 -14.15
CA THR A 788 11.93 24.36 -13.94
C THR A 788 10.97 24.49 -15.12
N ALA A 789 11.50 24.44 -16.35
CA ALA A 789 10.68 24.52 -17.55
C ALA A 789 9.75 23.31 -17.69
N TRP A 790 10.14 22.12 -17.21
CA TRP A 790 9.30 20.93 -17.20
C TRP A 790 8.15 21.02 -16.20
N GLN A 791 8.37 21.59 -15.00
CA GLN A 791 7.31 21.79 -14.00
C GLN A 791 6.17 22.69 -14.53
N ALA A 792 6.49 23.63 -15.42
CA ALA A 792 5.51 24.53 -16.02
C ALA A 792 4.71 23.91 -17.20
N GLN A 793 5.02 22.66 -17.60
CA GLN A 793 4.39 22.02 -18.75
C GLN A 793 3.02 21.42 -18.44
N ARG A 794 2.27 21.16 -19.52
CA ARG A 794 1.02 20.39 -19.51
C ARG A 794 1.16 19.13 -20.36
N TRP A 795 0.67 18.01 -19.86
CA TRP A 795 0.68 16.72 -20.52
C TRP A 795 -0.37 16.66 -21.63
N GLY A 796 -0.06 15.92 -22.69
CA GLY A 796 -0.81 15.86 -23.94
C GLY A 796 -0.59 17.07 -24.85
N GLY A 797 0.35 17.96 -24.51
CA GLY A 797 0.70 19.14 -25.32
C GLY A 797 1.85 18.90 -26.29
N ARG A 798 2.63 17.82 -26.10
CA ARG A 798 3.79 17.49 -26.94
C ARG A 798 3.52 16.27 -27.81
N ASN A 799 4.16 16.24 -28.98
CA ASN A 799 4.14 15.08 -29.86
C ASN A 799 4.74 13.85 -29.15
N GLY A 800 4.04 12.71 -29.22
CA GLY A 800 4.48 11.45 -28.64
C GLY A 800 4.00 11.20 -27.19
N GLU A 801 3.33 12.16 -26.55
CA GLU A 801 2.71 11.93 -25.24
C GLU A 801 1.43 11.08 -25.37
N SER A 802 1.29 10.07 -24.53
CA SER A 802 0.08 9.25 -24.40
C SER A 802 -0.53 9.35 -23.01
N TRP A 803 -1.84 9.14 -22.89
CA TRP A 803 -2.60 9.17 -21.65
C TRP A 803 -2.82 7.79 -21.00
N ALA A 804 -2.47 6.70 -21.69
CA ALA A 804 -2.62 5.34 -21.17
C ALA A 804 -1.42 4.48 -21.58
N SER A 805 -1.37 4.08 -22.85
CA SER A 805 -0.22 3.43 -23.46
C SER A 805 0.13 4.07 -24.80
N ASN A 806 1.37 3.91 -25.26
CA ASN A 806 1.83 4.36 -26.57
C ASN A 806 1.24 3.55 -27.76
N GLY A 807 0.26 2.68 -27.50
CA GLY A 807 -0.40 1.87 -28.51
C GLY A 807 0.40 0.64 -28.97
N TYR A 808 1.63 0.45 -28.50
CA TYR A 808 2.38 -0.77 -28.78
C TYR A 808 1.90 -1.92 -27.91
N ASP A 809 1.94 -3.13 -28.47
CA ASP A 809 1.79 -4.37 -27.72
C ASP A 809 3.04 -4.60 -26.84
N SER A 810 2.85 -4.69 -25.52
CA SER A 810 3.96 -4.83 -24.57
C SER A 810 4.82 -6.07 -24.84
N ILE A 811 4.22 -7.19 -25.27
CA ILE A 811 4.95 -8.42 -25.54
C ILE A 811 5.85 -8.25 -26.76
N ASP A 812 5.37 -7.58 -27.81
CA ASP A 812 6.18 -7.28 -29.00
C ASP A 812 7.37 -6.37 -28.69
N VAL A 813 7.17 -5.37 -27.82
CA VAL A 813 8.25 -4.49 -27.35
C VAL A 813 9.26 -5.29 -26.52
N VAL A 814 8.80 -6.09 -25.55
CA VAL A 814 9.66 -6.98 -24.73
C VAL A 814 10.50 -7.89 -25.62
N ARG A 815 9.89 -8.55 -26.62
CA ARG A 815 10.60 -9.43 -27.56
C ARG A 815 11.68 -8.68 -28.34
N GLN A 816 11.36 -7.50 -28.87
CA GLN A 816 12.32 -6.68 -29.63
C GLN A 816 13.53 -6.28 -28.76
N LEU A 817 13.27 -5.88 -27.53
CA LEU A 817 14.32 -5.50 -26.58
C LEU A 817 15.14 -6.69 -26.11
N TRP A 818 14.50 -7.84 -25.90
CA TRP A 818 15.20 -9.09 -25.59
C TRP A 818 16.17 -9.48 -26.72
N VAL A 819 15.74 -9.47 -27.99
CA VAL A 819 16.63 -9.71 -29.14
C VAL A 819 17.80 -8.74 -29.18
N LYS A 820 17.55 -7.47 -28.84
CA LYS A 820 18.59 -6.41 -28.84
C LYS A 820 19.60 -6.55 -27.70
N TYR A 821 19.14 -6.94 -26.52
CA TYR A 821 19.91 -6.76 -25.28
C TYR A 821 20.30 -8.05 -24.56
N ALA A 822 19.70 -9.21 -24.85
CA ALA A 822 19.94 -10.44 -24.08
C ALA A 822 21.42 -10.84 -24.01
N ALA A 823 22.11 -10.85 -25.16
CA ALA A 823 23.53 -11.19 -25.22
C ALA A 823 24.41 -10.18 -24.46
N LEU A 824 24.07 -8.88 -24.54
CA LEU A 824 24.80 -7.83 -23.83
C LEU A 824 24.58 -7.95 -22.31
N ALA A 825 23.33 -8.14 -21.87
CA ALA A 825 22.99 -8.30 -20.46
C ALA A 825 23.72 -9.50 -19.83
N ALA A 826 23.74 -10.65 -20.52
CA ALA A 826 24.45 -11.84 -20.06
C ALA A 826 25.96 -11.61 -19.93
N LYS A 827 26.57 -10.92 -20.91
CA LYS A 827 27.99 -10.57 -20.87
C LYS A 827 28.33 -9.62 -19.72
N ILE A 828 27.52 -8.60 -19.50
CA ILE A 828 27.72 -7.63 -18.40
C ILE A 828 27.59 -8.34 -17.06
N ALA A 829 26.51 -9.08 -16.87
CA ALA A 829 26.23 -9.77 -15.62
C ALA A 829 27.36 -10.73 -15.22
N ALA A 830 27.87 -11.51 -16.17
CA ALA A 830 29.00 -12.43 -15.93
C ALA A 830 30.34 -11.73 -15.65
N SER A 831 30.44 -10.41 -15.87
CA SER A 831 31.65 -9.63 -15.57
C SER A 831 31.57 -8.83 -14.26
N GLU A 832 30.36 -8.68 -13.71
CA GLU A 832 30.10 -7.94 -12.48
C GLU A 832 29.92 -8.86 -11.26
N ASP A 833 29.45 -10.09 -11.49
CA ASP A 833 29.43 -11.18 -10.49
C ASP A 833 30.79 -11.89 -10.44
#